data_AF-A0A3D6E051-F1
#
_entry.id   AF-A0A3D6E051-F1
#
_cell.length_a   1.000
_cell.length_b   1.000
_cell.length_c   1.000
_cell.angle_alpha   90.00
_cell.angle_beta   90.00
_cell.angle_gamma   90.00
#
_symmetry.space_group_name_H-M   'P 1'
#
loop_
_entity.id
_entity.type
_entity.pdbx_description
1 polymer ?
#
loop_
_entity_poly.entity_id
_entity_poly.type
_entity_poly.pdbx_seq_one_letter_code
_entity_poly.pdbx_strand_id
1 'polypeptide(L)'
;VLFQATRWRAAEALPTTLLDAIRARAIRLDSPPAIEGCPFVGLNAFTSKDSRLFFGRRKETLEALACLGEQQPADPDRLRAGGAGFCRWLQIEGNSGAGKSSLVNAGLLPMIEQGALWARTGCERWRILGPMMPGRDPLEKLAEVVEHALIAAGERRDTRARAQRFAQDERARVLALDLRDAREEQTAFLLIVDQFEELFTFADPAARKQFDALLAGALQDPECPLFLISTVRADFLDRFEQLPRLQEIYNSLCKRYFLPTISEHGLREVIEQPARLAGLDVSEVSTAILADARDEIGSLPLVENALYTLWQQRQGNVLSGERYRESNGIAGMLSAQADALLARIDGEVAKGRQSALELLLWLTRINDEGRHTRQRIPRDQAARIAGDGKAAAGERVLRLLSGERRADVAAPTHAGSLRLITISTEQDQQYVDLIHETLIRARSKDPKTGKAIGYWPTLHDYIEKNCDRDMRRQQLRFQAEQWGRSGSLGRWWNLAGWHDLWRYRRLRIDLLGAEERRFVLWSRWSGAMKLVVLLGVFGSVGEGVWWASRNNLPFDYAVQKPLWFFMSVADQAPLPEMVDILPGSFTMGCLAGRDDVEGATCGKNDVAHPVTLSRPFALGRYEITFREYDYYVWEQQRQGQEIEYPPDGGWGRADRPVINVSWHEARAYTQWLSQQTGQAYRLPTEAEWEYAARAGTDTAYWWGKDFAQDKANCTGSRTTPVRDRHPNPWGLHDTAGNVCEWVEDRYARYSADPVRDPSGPDEGVSRVLRGGSWGNDPGDCRAAYRLGGAPGYHLSYVGFRVCRGAPIEPLRAAPLATETLPR
;
A
#
# COMPACT_ATOMS: atom_id res chain seq x y z
N VAL A 1 -30.59 14.19 45.98
CA VAL A 1 -31.19 12.84 45.97
C VAL A 1 -31.75 12.42 44.59
N LEU A 2 -31.67 13.23 43.51
CA LEU A 2 -32.22 12.83 42.19
C LEU A 2 -31.58 11.56 41.59
N PHE A 3 -30.28 11.31 41.83
CA PHE A 3 -29.57 10.10 41.38
C PHE A 3 -29.74 8.89 42.32
N GLN A 4 -30.48 9.05 43.43
CA GLN A 4 -30.66 8.04 44.48
C GLN A 4 -32.11 7.54 44.54
N ALA A 5 -32.93 7.84 43.53
CA ALA A 5 -34.31 7.41 43.50
C ALA A 5 -34.39 5.90 43.24
N THR A 6 -34.90 5.16 44.22
CA THR A 6 -35.43 3.81 43.98
C THR A 6 -36.86 3.99 43.48
N ARG A 7 -37.20 3.39 42.34
CA ARG A 7 -38.58 3.41 41.84
C ARG A 7 -39.45 2.67 42.86
N TRP A 8 -40.27 3.41 43.59
CA TRP A 8 -41.21 2.81 44.54
C TRP A 8 -42.17 1.90 43.77
N ARG A 9 -42.25 0.63 44.16
CA ARG A 9 -43.21 -0.31 43.59
C ARG A 9 -44.56 0.03 44.20
N ALA A 10 -45.51 0.48 43.37
CA ALA A 10 -46.85 0.86 43.82
C ALA A 10 -47.62 -0.25 44.59
N ALA A 11 -47.18 -1.50 44.45
CA ALA A 11 -47.72 -2.65 45.19
C ALA A 11 -47.20 -2.76 46.64
N GLU A 12 -46.15 -2.05 47.02
CA GLU A 12 -45.54 -2.09 48.36
C GLU A 12 -45.92 -0.83 49.14
N ALA A 13 -46.39 -0.94 50.38
CA ALA A 13 -46.73 0.24 51.18
C ALA A 13 -45.48 1.12 51.44
N LEU A 14 -45.62 2.44 51.34
CA LEU A 14 -44.55 3.37 51.70
C LEU A 14 -44.17 3.16 53.18
N PRO A 15 -42.86 3.15 53.53
CA PRO A 15 -42.44 3.03 54.92
C PRO A 15 -43.10 4.11 55.77
N THR A 16 -43.71 3.74 56.90
CA THR A 16 -44.37 4.68 57.83
C THR A 16 -43.45 5.81 58.25
N THR A 17 -42.19 5.50 58.50
CA THR A 17 -41.16 6.49 58.84
C THR A 17 -40.84 7.50 57.72
N LEU A 18 -41.03 7.13 56.45
CA LEU A 18 -40.91 8.05 55.31
C LEU A 18 -42.17 8.92 55.18
N LEU A 19 -43.35 8.33 55.37
CA LEU A 19 -44.62 9.06 55.41
C LEU A 19 -44.63 10.11 56.53
N ASP A 20 -44.09 9.78 57.70
CA ASP A 20 -44.00 10.70 58.83
C ASP A 20 -43.02 11.84 58.54
N ALA A 21 -41.87 11.56 57.91
CA ALA A 21 -40.93 12.60 57.48
C ALA A 21 -41.53 13.54 56.42
N ILE A 22 -42.26 13.00 55.44
CA ILE A 22 -42.97 13.77 54.41
C ILE A 22 -44.05 14.65 55.07
N ARG A 23 -44.86 14.08 55.96
CA ARG A 23 -45.91 14.81 56.70
C ARG A 23 -45.34 15.92 57.57
N ALA A 24 -44.22 15.66 58.24
CA ALA A 24 -43.52 16.63 59.09
C ALA A 24 -42.69 17.66 58.29
N ARG A 25 -42.56 17.50 56.96
CA ARG A 25 -41.61 18.26 56.12
C ARG A 25 -40.19 18.26 56.69
N ALA A 26 -39.80 17.18 57.38
CA ALA A 26 -38.52 17.05 58.05
C ALA A 26 -37.53 16.27 57.18
N ILE A 27 -36.29 16.75 57.09
CA ILE A 27 -35.20 16.01 56.44
C ILE A 27 -34.72 14.94 57.41
N ARG A 28 -34.82 13.66 57.02
CA ARG A 28 -34.26 12.56 57.80
C ARG A 28 -32.76 12.44 57.49
N LEU A 29 -31.92 12.82 58.45
CA LEU A 29 -30.45 12.75 58.35
C LEU A 29 -29.88 11.49 59.00
N ASP A 30 -30.59 10.88 59.95
CA ASP A 30 -30.11 9.70 60.69
C ASP A 30 -30.46 8.41 59.96
N SER A 31 -29.62 8.07 59.00
CA SER A 31 -29.46 6.71 58.51
C SER A 31 -28.03 6.26 58.77
N PRO A 32 -27.78 4.99 59.13
CA PRO A 32 -26.42 4.42 59.08
C PRO A 32 -25.80 4.68 57.70
N PRO A 33 -24.45 4.65 57.58
CA PRO A 33 -23.78 4.90 56.30
C PRO A 33 -24.48 4.10 55.20
N ALA A 34 -24.96 4.83 54.18
CA ALA A 34 -25.84 4.28 53.16
C ALA A 34 -25.14 3.24 52.28
N ILE A 35 -23.81 3.19 52.35
CA ILE A 35 -22.95 2.31 51.55
C ILE A 35 -21.82 1.78 52.44
N GLU A 36 -21.62 0.45 52.41
CA GLU A 36 -20.44 -0.20 52.98
C GLU A 36 -19.33 -0.28 51.92
N GLY A 37 -18.11 0.10 52.27
CA GLY A 37 -16.93 0.00 51.39
C GLY A 37 -16.37 1.35 50.93
N CYS A 38 -15.60 1.33 49.84
CA CYS A 38 -14.99 2.53 49.29
C CYS A 38 -15.99 3.27 48.39
N PRO A 39 -16.26 4.57 48.64
CA PRO A 39 -17.19 5.34 47.81
C PRO A 39 -16.53 6.00 46.58
N PHE A 40 -15.23 5.80 46.38
CA PHE A 40 -14.44 6.40 45.30
C PHE A 40 -14.05 5.34 44.28
N VAL A 41 -14.10 5.66 42.99
CA VAL A 41 -13.90 4.69 41.89
C VAL A 41 -12.45 4.62 41.39
N GLY A 42 -11.61 5.56 41.84
CA GLY A 42 -10.20 5.67 41.42
C GLY A 42 -10.05 6.08 39.96
N LEU A 43 -9.11 5.46 39.24
CA LEU A 43 -8.89 5.73 37.81
C LEU A 43 -9.97 5.11 36.88
N ASN A 44 -10.94 4.39 37.42
CA ASN A 44 -12.01 3.79 36.61
C ASN A 44 -13.02 4.86 36.16
N ALA A 45 -13.60 4.68 34.97
CA ALA A 45 -14.75 5.46 34.56
C ALA A 45 -16.00 5.04 35.35
N PHE A 46 -16.87 5.99 35.67
CA PHE A 46 -18.16 5.69 36.31
C PHE A 46 -19.07 4.95 35.31
N THR A 47 -19.70 3.88 35.79
CA THR A 47 -20.70 3.10 35.05
C THR A 47 -22.11 3.38 35.58
N SER A 48 -23.14 2.84 34.92
CA SER A 48 -24.54 2.97 35.38
C SER A 48 -24.76 2.40 36.80
N LYS A 49 -23.95 1.41 37.21
CA LYS A 49 -23.96 0.84 38.57
C LYS A 49 -23.46 1.82 39.63
N ASP A 50 -22.60 2.75 39.24
CA ASP A 50 -21.98 3.75 40.11
C ASP A 50 -22.79 5.04 40.20
N SER A 51 -23.98 5.09 39.58
CA SER A 51 -24.87 6.26 39.54
C SER A 51 -25.17 6.86 40.92
N ARG A 52 -25.22 6.04 41.98
CA ARG A 52 -25.43 6.51 43.37
C ARG A 52 -24.24 7.26 43.96
N LEU A 53 -23.05 7.07 43.38
CA LEU A 53 -21.77 7.68 43.76
C LEU A 53 -21.39 8.84 42.81
N PHE A 54 -22.19 9.13 41.79
CA PHE A 54 -21.91 10.16 40.79
C PHE A 54 -22.45 11.54 41.22
N PHE A 55 -21.55 12.44 41.63
CA PHE A 55 -21.88 13.79 42.12
C PHE A 55 -21.17 14.90 41.33
N GLY A 56 -21.53 16.16 41.58
CA GLY A 56 -20.84 17.33 41.02
C GLY A 56 -21.18 17.71 39.58
N ARG A 57 -21.91 16.85 38.86
CA ARG A 57 -22.33 17.06 37.46
C ARG A 57 -23.85 17.12 37.28
N ARG A 58 -24.59 17.45 38.34
CA ARG A 58 -26.06 17.43 38.33
C ARG A 58 -26.63 18.43 37.32
N LYS A 59 -26.12 19.66 37.33
CA LYS A 59 -26.57 20.72 36.43
C LYS A 59 -26.38 20.30 34.98
N GLU A 60 -25.17 19.84 34.66
CA GLU A 60 -24.77 19.43 33.31
C GLU A 60 -25.58 18.21 32.82
N THR A 61 -25.86 17.26 33.72
CA THR A 61 -26.70 16.10 33.39
C THR A 61 -28.12 16.54 33.00
N LEU A 62 -28.72 17.45 33.75
CA LEU A 62 -30.07 17.95 33.49
C LEU A 62 -30.13 18.80 32.22
N GLU A 63 -29.13 19.65 31.98
CA GLU A 63 -29.02 20.46 30.76
C GLU A 63 -28.85 19.57 29.52
N ALA A 64 -28.00 18.54 29.60
CA ALA A 64 -27.79 17.59 28.51
C ALA A 64 -29.06 16.75 28.25
N LEU A 65 -29.73 16.22 29.27
CA LEU A 65 -31.04 15.56 29.10
C LEU A 65 -32.05 16.50 28.44
N ALA A 66 -31.99 17.79 28.79
CA ALA A 66 -32.87 18.78 28.23
C ALA A 66 -32.62 19.08 26.74
N CYS A 67 -31.56 18.55 26.15
CA CYS A 67 -31.34 18.62 24.71
C CYS A 67 -32.08 17.55 23.92
N LEU A 68 -32.62 16.49 24.55
CA LEU A 68 -33.31 15.39 23.87
C LEU A 68 -34.83 15.58 23.84
N GLY A 69 -35.44 15.14 22.74
CA GLY A 69 -36.88 15.29 22.49
C GLY A 69 -37.26 16.72 22.14
N GLU A 70 -38.49 17.09 22.47
CA GLU A 70 -39.05 18.42 22.17
C GLU A 70 -38.37 19.52 23.00
N GLN A 71 -38.06 20.64 22.35
CA GLN A 71 -37.34 21.77 22.97
C GLN A 71 -38.27 22.84 23.57
N GLN A 72 -39.54 22.84 23.19
CA GLN A 72 -40.58 23.66 23.80
C GLN A 72 -41.51 22.75 24.63
N PRO A 73 -42.03 23.19 25.78
CA PRO A 73 -43.00 22.42 26.54
C PRO A 73 -44.32 22.36 25.75
N ALA A 74 -44.56 21.26 25.03
CA ALA A 74 -45.83 21.00 24.39
C ALA A 74 -46.75 20.18 25.30
N ASP A 75 -48.03 20.37 25.03
CA ASP A 75 -49.17 19.61 25.51
C ASP A 75 -48.87 18.09 25.49
N PRO A 76 -48.94 17.39 26.66
CA PRO A 76 -48.66 15.96 26.74
C PRO A 76 -49.55 15.11 25.82
N ASP A 77 -50.70 15.63 25.37
CA ASP A 77 -51.62 14.95 24.46
C ASP A 77 -51.26 15.13 22.96
N ARG A 78 -50.26 15.98 22.62
CA ARG A 78 -49.77 16.21 21.24
C ARG A 78 -48.46 15.51 20.88
N LEU A 79 -47.85 14.77 21.81
CA LEU A 79 -46.58 14.06 21.62
C LEU A 79 -46.72 12.86 20.66
N ARG A 80 -46.82 13.11 19.35
CA ARG A 80 -46.59 12.10 18.33
C ARG A 80 -45.83 12.69 17.14
N ALA A 81 -44.57 12.25 17.03
CA ALA A 81 -43.70 12.28 15.86
C ALA A 81 -43.12 13.65 15.41
N GLY A 82 -41.82 13.80 15.62
CA GLY A 82 -40.89 14.22 14.55
C GLY A 82 -41.08 15.60 13.90
N GLY A 83 -41.43 16.63 14.66
CA GLY A 83 -41.44 18.03 14.17
C GLY A 83 -40.03 18.64 14.06
N ALA A 84 -39.91 19.79 13.38
CA ALA A 84 -38.64 20.51 13.13
C ALA A 84 -37.86 20.94 14.41
N GLY A 85 -38.47 20.83 15.59
CA GLY A 85 -37.84 21.11 16.90
C GLY A 85 -37.52 19.87 17.73
N PHE A 86 -37.72 18.65 17.22
CA PHE A 86 -37.55 17.40 17.95
C PHE A 86 -36.13 16.83 17.77
N CYS A 87 -35.37 16.77 18.86
CA CYS A 87 -33.97 16.30 18.82
C CYS A 87 -33.86 14.81 19.14
N ARG A 88 -33.34 14.03 18.18
CA ARG A 88 -33.01 12.61 18.36
C ARG A 88 -31.51 12.34 18.55
N TRP A 89 -30.65 13.31 18.29
CA TRP A 89 -29.20 13.17 18.43
C TRP A 89 -28.62 14.24 19.35
N LEU A 90 -28.10 13.80 20.50
CA LEU A 90 -27.30 14.59 21.41
C LEU A 90 -25.82 14.23 21.30
N GLN A 91 -24.99 15.20 20.95
CA GLN A 91 -23.55 15.06 20.96
C GLN A 91 -22.94 15.80 22.16
N ILE A 92 -22.20 15.06 22.99
CA ILE A 92 -21.48 15.60 24.14
C ILE A 92 -20.02 15.83 23.73
N GLU A 93 -19.64 17.09 23.71
CA GLU A 93 -18.32 17.55 23.28
C GLU A 93 -17.50 17.98 24.48
N GLY A 94 -16.17 17.89 24.39
CA GLY A 94 -15.31 18.47 25.40
C GLY A 94 -13.91 17.88 25.43
N ASN A 95 -13.04 18.49 26.21
CA ASN A 95 -11.65 18.08 26.35
C ASN A 95 -11.54 16.67 26.95
N SER A 96 -10.45 15.96 26.65
CA SER A 96 -10.22 14.65 27.26
C SER A 96 -9.92 14.81 28.77
N GLY A 97 -10.56 13.98 29.58
CA GLY A 97 -10.60 14.08 31.05
C GLY A 97 -11.76 14.90 31.64
N ALA A 98 -12.63 15.50 30.81
CA ALA A 98 -13.79 16.27 31.30
C ALA A 98 -14.89 15.41 31.98
N GLY A 99 -14.84 14.08 31.81
CA GLY A 99 -15.82 13.14 32.37
C GLY A 99 -17.00 12.84 31.45
N LYS A 100 -16.85 12.96 30.11
CA LYS A 100 -17.92 12.71 29.13
C LYS A 100 -18.56 11.32 29.27
N SER A 101 -17.74 10.27 29.25
CA SER A 101 -18.19 8.89 29.41
C SER A 101 -18.90 8.66 30.75
N SER A 102 -18.37 9.23 31.84
CA SER A 102 -19.01 9.16 33.17
C SER A 102 -20.35 9.89 33.20
N LEU A 103 -20.44 11.07 32.58
CA LEU A 103 -21.70 11.84 32.48
C LEU A 103 -22.79 11.04 31.75
N VAL A 104 -22.45 10.39 30.63
CA VAL A 104 -23.41 9.55 29.89
C VAL A 104 -23.80 8.33 30.71
N ASN A 105 -22.83 7.54 31.16
CA ASN A 105 -23.09 6.23 31.73
C ASN A 105 -23.67 6.27 33.14
N ALA A 106 -23.21 7.20 34.00
CA ALA A 106 -23.63 7.29 35.40
C ALA A 106 -24.61 8.44 35.67
N GLY A 107 -24.66 9.45 34.79
CA GLY A 107 -25.59 10.58 34.87
C GLY A 107 -26.83 10.37 34.01
N LEU A 108 -26.67 10.44 32.68
CA LEU A 108 -27.79 10.45 31.73
C LEU A 108 -28.53 9.11 31.68
N LEU A 109 -27.82 8.02 31.44
CA LEU A 109 -28.41 6.71 31.19
C LEU A 109 -29.33 6.23 32.34
N PRO A 110 -28.91 6.28 33.63
CA PRO A 110 -29.78 5.89 34.74
C PRO A 110 -31.04 6.75 34.85
N MET A 111 -30.95 8.04 34.51
CA MET A 111 -32.12 8.93 34.49
C MET A 111 -33.07 8.61 33.33
N ILE A 112 -32.55 8.26 32.16
CA ILE A 112 -33.35 7.84 31.00
C ILE A 112 -34.08 6.53 31.31
N GLU A 113 -33.38 5.54 31.89
CA GLU A 113 -33.98 4.26 32.34
C GLU A 113 -35.07 4.47 33.40
N GLN A 114 -34.95 5.53 34.21
CA GLN A 114 -35.96 5.94 35.19
C GLN A 114 -37.11 6.76 34.60
N GLY A 115 -37.11 7.03 33.29
CA GLY A 115 -38.20 7.71 32.58
C GLY A 115 -38.07 9.23 32.48
N ALA A 116 -36.88 9.81 32.70
CA ALA A 116 -36.67 11.26 32.68
C ALA A 116 -37.02 11.93 31.33
N LEU A 117 -37.06 11.16 30.23
CA LEU A 117 -37.38 11.66 28.90
C LEU A 117 -38.86 11.50 28.51
N TRP A 118 -39.68 10.80 29.29
CA TRP A 118 -41.06 10.48 28.91
C TRP A 118 -41.87 11.74 28.58
N ALA A 119 -41.82 12.76 29.44
CA ALA A 119 -42.54 14.02 29.25
C ALA A 119 -42.13 14.83 28.00
N ARG A 120 -40.98 14.51 27.38
CA ARG A 120 -40.41 15.24 26.24
C ARG A 120 -40.43 14.44 24.94
N THR A 121 -40.59 13.13 25.04
CA THR A 121 -40.45 12.19 23.92
C THR A 121 -41.72 11.39 23.67
N GLY A 122 -42.61 11.27 24.68
CA GLY A 122 -43.76 10.36 24.64
C GLY A 122 -43.37 8.88 24.78
N CYS A 123 -42.08 8.55 24.92
CA CYS A 123 -41.59 7.18 25.02
C CYS A 123 -41.52 6.76 26.50
N GLU A 124 -42.28 5.73 26.87
CA GLU A 124 -42.26 5.17 28.22
C GLU A 124 -41.10 4.19 28.40
N ARG A 125 -40.79 3.40 27.36
CA ARG A 125 -39.80 2.31 27.42
C ARG A 125 -38.61 2.61 26.52
N TRP A 126 -37.41 2.31 27.03
CA TRP A 126 -36.15 2.52 26.32
C TRP A 126 -35.38 1.20 26.24
N ARG A 127 -35.04 0.77 25.02
CA ARG A 127 -34.08 -0.32 24.77
C ARG A 127 -32.71 0.29 24.49
N ILE A 128 -31.75 0.03 25.38
CA ILE A 128 -30.43 0.63 25.30
C ILE A 128 -29.53 -0.20 24.38
N LEU A 129 -29.02 0.44 23.32
CA LEU A 129 -28.02 -0.10 22.41
C LEU A 129 -26.65 0.47 22.82
N GLY A 130 -25.90 -0.24 23.66
CA GLY A 130 -24.55 0.17 24.08
C GLY A 130 -24.38 0.37 25.59
N PRO A 131 -23.34 1.11 26.03
CA PRO A 131 -22.41 1.91 25.23
C PRO A 131 -21.53 1.08 24.29
N MET A 132 -21.33 1.56 23.06
CA MET A 132 -20.33 1.03 22.12
C MET A 132 -19.18 2.02 21.92
N MET A 133 -17.98 1.48 21.71
CA MET A 133 -16.83 2.21 21.19
C MET A 133 -16.56 1.73 19.76
N PRO A 134 -16.48 2.62 18.76
CA PRO A 134 -16.39 2.21 17.35
C PRO A 134 -15.18 1.32 17.00
N GLY A 135 -14.00 1.58 17.56
CA GLY A 135 -12.79 0.81 17.29
C GLY A 135 -12.41 0.69 15.81
N ARG A 136 -11.78 -0.43 15.45
CA ARG A 136 -11.34 -0.75 14.07
C ARG A 136 -12.49 -1.20 13.17
N ASP A 137 -13.47 -1.90 13.74
CA ASP A 137 -14.55 -2.58 13.03
C ASP A 137 -15.92 -2.03 13.50
N PRO A 138 -16.25 -0.77 13.16
CA PRO A 138 -17.40 -0.07 13.73
C PRO A 138 -18.75 -0.70 13.36
N LEU A 139 -18.85 -1.31 12.17
CA LEU A 139 -20.06 -2.01 11.74
C LEU A 139 -20.36 -3.24 12.59
N GLU A 140 -19.32 -3.93 13.03
CA GLU A 140 -19.49 -5.11 13.86
C GLU A 140 -19.85 -4.75 15.29
N LYS A 141 -19.26 -3.67 15.83
CA LYS A 141 -19.64 -3.13 17.14
C LYS A 141 -21.09 -2.66 17.15
N LEU A 142 -21.55 -2.05 16.06
CA LEU A 142 -22.96 -1.70 15.89
C LEU A 142 -23.85 -2.95 15.81
N ALA A 143 -23.44 -3.97 15.04
CA ALA A 143 -24.17 -5.22 14.95
C ALA A 143 -24.26 -5.94 16.30
N GLU A 144 -23.19 -5.90 17.11
CA GLU A 144 -23.13 -6.49 18.44
C GLU A 144 -24.17 -5.88 19.39
N VAL A 145 -24.22 -4.54 19.48
CA VAL A 145 -25.19 -3.87 20.35
C VAL A 145 -26.63 -4.03 19.86
N VAL A 146 -26.85 -4.09 18.55
CA VAL A 146 -28.17 -4.34 17.95
C VAL A 146 -28.62 -5.77 18.22
N GLU A 147 -27.79 -6.78 17.96
CA GLU A 147 -28.10 -8.18 18.27
C GLU A 147 -28.43 -8.39 19.75
N HIS A 148 -27.63 -7.80 20.65
CA HIS A 148 -27.85 -7.89 22.09
C HIS A 148 -29.19 -7.30 22.55
N ALA A 149 -29.67 -6.26 21.89
CA ALA A 149 -30.90 -5.59 22.26
C ALA A 149 -32.14 -6.15 21.56
N LEU A 150 -31.99 -6.74 20.37
CA LEU A 150 -33.10 -7.29 19.60
C LEU A 150 -33.36 -8.77 19.87
N ILE A 151 -32.31 -9.54 20.21
CA ILE A 151 -32.40 -11.00 20.40
C ILE A 151 -32.28 -11.37 21.88
N ALA A 152 -33.26 -12.11 22.38
CA ALA A 152 -33.36 -12.50 23.79
C ALA A 152 -32.15 -13.33 24.25
N ALA A 153 -31.84 -13.24 25.55
CA ALA A 153 -30.78 -14.02 26.16
C ALA A 153 -31.12 -15.53 26.10
N GLY A 154 -30.35 -16.30 25.32
CA GLY A 154 -30.55 -17.74 25.12
C GLY A 154 -30.88 -18.12 23.67
N GLU A 155 -31.25 -17.16 22.82
CA GLU A 155 -31.40 -17.37 21.39
C GLU A 155 -30.05 -17.22 20.65
N ARG A 156 -29.93 -17.88 19.49
CA ARG A 156 -28.70 -17.85 18.69
C ARG A 156 -28.53 -16.47 18.06
N ARG A 157 -27.60 -15.69 18.61
CA ARG A 157 -27.15 -14.41 18.06
C ARG A 157 -26.14 -14.63 16.94
N ASP A 158 -26.26 -13.87 15.86
CA ASP A 158 -25.31 -13.92 14.73
C ASP A 158 -24.84 -12.51 14.36
N THR A 159 -23.98 -11.97 15.22
CA THR A 159 -23.34 -10.66 15.05
C THR A 159 -22.64 -10.53 13.71
N ARG A 160 -21.97 -11.59 13.27
CA ARG A 160 -21.20 -11.59 12.02
C ARG A 160 -22.10 -11.49 10.80
N ALA A 161 -23.19 -12.27 10.76
CA ALA A 161 -24.16 -12.19 9.67
C ALA A 161 -24.83 -10.81 9.61
N ARG A 162 -25.17 -10.21 10.76
CA ARG A 162 -25.71 -8.84 10.79
C ARG A 162 -24.69 -7.81 10.34
N ALA A 163 -23.44 -7.89 10.80
CA ALA A 163 -22.37 -6.99 10.36
C ALA A 163 -22.13 -7.08 8.84
N GLN A 164 -22.20 -8.28 8.26
CA GLN A 164 -22.12 -8.47 6.80
C GLN A 164 -23.31 -7.84 6.07
N ARG A 165 -24.55 -8.00 6.60
CA ARG A 165 -25.74 -7.33 6.05
C ARG A 165 -25.60 -5.81 6.10
N PHE A 166 -25.10 -5.27 7.21
CA PHE A 166 -24.78 -3.85 7.34
C PHE A 166 -23.73 -3.39 6.33
N ALA A 167 -22.66 -4.18 6.12
CA ALA A 167 -21.60 -3.87 5.16
C ALA A 167 -22.07 -3.86 3.70
N GLN A 168 -23.05 -4.70 3.36
CA GLN A 168 -23.56 -4.88 2.00
C GLN A 168 -24.77 -3.97 1.67
N ASP A 169 -25.26 -3.20 2.63
CA ASP A 169 -26.46 -2.38 2.47
C ASP A 169 -26.17 -1.07 1.72
N GLU A 170 -26.27 -1.10 0.39
CA GLU A 170 -26.06 0.09 -0.46
C GLU A 170 -27.06 1.22 -0.18
N ARG A 171 -28.27 0.89 0.30
CA ARG A 171 -29.32 1.88 0.58
C ARG A 171 -29.27 2.42 2.00
N ALA A 172 -28.48 1.81 2.88
CA ALA A 172 -28.31 2.15 4.28
C ALA A 172 -29.64 2.24 5.06
N ARG A 173 -30.54 1.28 4.82
CA ARG A 173 -31.86 1.17 5.46
C ARG A 173 -31.97 0.02 6.44
N VAL A 174 -31.09 -0.98 6.37
CA VAL A 174 -31.21 -2.23 7.13
C VAL A 174 -31.28 -1.96 8.63
N LEU A 175 -30.47 -1.05 9.17
CA LEU A 175 -30.54 -0.66 10.58
C LEU A 175 -31.92 -0.08 10.95
N ALA A 176 -32.45 0.84 10.13
CA ALA A 176 -33.74 1.46 10.37
C ALA A 176 -34.88 0.43 10.33
N LEU A 177 -34.81 -0.49 9.36
CA LEU A 177 -35.77 -1.59 9.21
C LEU A 177 -35.72 -2.53 10.41
N ASP A 178 -34.53 -2.98 10.81
CA ASP A 178 -34.34 -3.88 11.95
C ASP A 178 -34.94 -3.29 13.25
N LEU A 179 -34.70 -2.00 13.51
CA LEU A 179 -35.22 -1.33 14.70
C LEU A 179 -36.71 -1.07 14.62
N ARG A 180 -37.23 -0.71 13.44
CA ARG A 180 -38.66 -0.51 13.23
C ARG A 180 -39.44 -1.81 13.43
N ASP A 181 -38.95 -2.91 12.87
CA ASP A 181 -39.64 -4.19 12.92
C ASP A 181 -39.62 -4.77 14.36
N ALA A 182 -38.63 -4.39 15.17
CA ALA A 182 -38.54 -4.75 16.58
C ALA A 182 -39.24 -3.75 17.54
N ARG A 183 -39.89 -2.70 17.02
CA ARG A 183 -40.51 -1.67 17.86
C ARG A 183 -41.80 -2.20 18.52
N GLU A 184 -41.92 -2.01 19.81
CA GLU A 184 -43.17 -2.18 20.56
C GLU A 184 -43.84 -0.81 20.76
N GLU A 185 -45.11 -0.81 21.20
CA GLU A 185 -45.83 0.41 21.52
C GLU A 185 -45.07 1.23 22.60
N GLN A 186 -44.95 2.54 22.39
CA GLN A 186 -44.23 3.49 23.26
C GLN A 186 -42.77 3.10 23.60
N THR A 187 -42.11 2.31 22.75
CA THR A 187 -40.72 1.89 22.93
C THR A 187 -39.78 2.58 21.94
N ALA A 188 -38.68 3.15 22.45
CA ALA A 188 -37.61 3.75 21.67
C ALA A 188 -36.27 3.04 21.89
N PHE A 189 -35.36 3.18 20.92
CA PHE A 189 -34.00 2.66 21.00
C PHE A 189 -33.03 3.79 21.27
N LEU A 190 -32.16 3.65 22.27
CA LEU A 190 -31.11 4.62 22.55
C LEU A 190 -29.75 4.01 22.24
N LEU A 191 -29.14 4.45 21.14
CA LEU A 191 -27.77 4.13 20.79
C LEU A 191 -26.81 5.07 21.50
N ILE A 192 -25.86 4.49 22.23
CA ILE A 192 -24.79 5.23 22.91
C ILE A 192 -23.47 4.91 22.22
N VAL A 193 -22.90 5.91 21.56
CA VAL A 193 -21.57 5.82 20.93
C VAL A 193 -20.58 6.64 21.75
N ASP A 194 -19.82 5.96 22.60
CA ASP A 194 -18.77 6.57 23.39
C ASP A 194 -17.47 6.63 22.57
N GLN A 195 -16.68 7.69 22.76
CA GLN A 195 -15.44 7.91 22.02
C GLN A 195 -15.63 7.85 20.50
N PHE A 196 -16.56 8.65 20.00
CA PHE A 196 -16.88 8.74 18.58
C PHE A 196 -15.64 9.03 17.72
N GLU A 197 -14.62 9.70 18.27
CA GLU A 197 -13.34 9.94 17.61
C GLU A 197 -12.59 8.67 17.15
N GLU A 198 -12.92 7.50 17.70
CA GLU A 198 -12.33 6.23 17.26
C GLU A 198 -12.67 5.91 15.80
N LEU A 199 -13.81 6.38 15.29
CA LEU A 199 -14.16 6.25 13.86
C LEU A 199 -13.13 6.95 12.96
N PHE A 200 -12.61 8.09 13.39
CA PHE A 200 -11.62 8.84 12.60
C PHE A 200 -10.21 8.26 12.78
N THR A 201 -9.96 7.59 13.91
CA THR A 201 -8.63 7.21 14.37
C THR A 201 -8.24 5.78 13.99
N PHE A 202 -9.22 4.85 13.96
CA PHE A 202 -8.98 3.41 13.86
C PHE A 202 -9.78 2.72 12.75
N ALA A 203 -10.97 3.22 12.40
CA ALA A 203 -11.81 2.56 11.41
C ALA A 203 -11.29 2.73 9.98
N ASP A 204 -11.43 1.67 9.18
CA ASP A 204 -11.13 1.73 7.75
C ASP A 204 -12.12 2.67 7.02
N PRO A 205 -11.68 3.44 6.00
CA PRO A 205 -12.55 4.38 5.29
C PRO A 205 -13.85 3.76 4.74
N ALA A 206 -13.81 2.51 4.27
CA ALA A 206 -15.01 1.84 3.75
C ALA A 206 -16.02 1.52 4.86
N ALA A 207 -15.54 0.93 5.96
CA ALA A 207 -16.37 0.61 7.12
C ALA A 207 -16.95 1.89 7.76
N ARG A 208 -16.15 2.95 7.84
CA ARG A 208 -16.58 4.26 8.35
C ARG A 208 -17.67 4.89 7.49
N LYS A 209 -17.51 4.88 6.17
CA LYS A 209 -18.53 5.40 5.23
C LYS A 209 -19.84 4.64 5.36
N GLN A 210 -19.79 3.33 5.58
CA GLN A 210 -20.98 2.53 5.77
C GLN A 210 -21.65 2.79 7.13
N PHE A 211 -20.85 2.99 8.18
CA PHE A 211 -21.35 3.38 9.50
C PHE A 211 -22.06 4.74 9.46
N ASP A 212 -21.44 5.73 8.78
CA ASP A 212 -22.04 7.05 8.47
C ASP A 212 -23.43 6.88 7.84
N ALA A 213 -23.49 6.08 6.78
CA ALA A 213 -24.70 5.87 6.00
C ALA A 213 -25.83 5.22 6.81
N LEU A 214 -25.54 4.15 7.56
CA LEU A 214 -26.54 3.40 8.33
C LEU A 214 -27.14 4.25 9.45
N LEU A 215 -26.28 4.96 10.20
CA LEU A 215 -26.73 5.77 11.33
C LEU A 215 -27.50 6.99 10.86
N ALA A 216 -27.04 7.65 9.78
CA ALA A 216 -27.77 8.76 9.17
C ALA A 216 -29.13 8.30 8.63
N GLY A 217 -29.18 7.16 7.95
CA GLY A 217 -30.43 6.58 7.43
C GLY A 217 -31.45 6.31 8.54
N ALA A 218 -31.01 5.72 9.65
CA ALA A 218 -31.88 5.45 10.79
C ALA A 218 -32.33 6.72 11.53
N LEU A 219 -31.49 7.75 11.62
CA LEU A 219 -31.83 9.05 12.25
C LEU A 219 -32.71 9.94 11.36
N GLN A 220 -32.70 9.75 10.05
CA GLN A 220 -33.57 10.47 9.11
C GLN A 220 -34.92 9.78 8.90
N ASP A 221 -35.00 8.47 9.12
CA ASP A 221 -36.25 7.73 9.02
C ASP A 221 -37.25 8.19 10.11
N PRO A 222 -38.44 8.71 9.75
CA PRO A 222 -39.44 9.17 10.70
C PRO A 222 -40.12 8.02 11.46
N GLU A 223 -40.14 6.81 10.89
CA GLU A 223 -40.74 5.63 11.49
C GLU A 223 -39.78 4.87 12.41
N CYS A 224 -38.48 5.15 12.32
CA CYS A 224 -37.46 4.55 13.17
C CYS A 224 -37.36 5.30 14.51
N PRO A 225 -37.68 4.68 15.66
CA PRO A 225 -37.64 5.34 16.97
C PRO A 225 -36.22 5.30 17.57
N LEU A 226 -35.19 5.62 16.77
CA LEU A 226 -33.79 5.64 17.19
C LEU A 226 -33.40 7.02 17.73
N PHE A 227 -32.80 7.03 18.92
CA PHE A 227 -32.10 8.14 19.52
C PHE A 227 -30.61 7.83 19.62
N LEU A 228 -29.78 8.87 19.51
CA LEU A 228 -28.33 8.77 19.57
C LEU A 228 -27.79 9.71 20.65
N ILE A 229 -26.97 9.17 21.54
CA ILE A 229 -26.04 9.95 22.36
C ILE A 229 -24.63 9.59 21.94
N SER A 230 -23.87 10.57 21.45
CA SER A 230 -22.45 10.40 21.13
C SER A 230 -21.57 11.23 22.07
N THR A 231 -20.39 10.71 22.42
CA THR A 231 -19.34 11.53 23.06
C THR A 231 -18.18 11.71 22.09
N VAL A 232 -17.64 12.92 22.01
CA VAL A 232 -16.48 13.20 21.14
C VAL A 232 -15.52 14.19 21.79
N ARG A 233 -14.23 14.04 21.48
CA ARG A 233 -13.21 15.05 21.80
C ARG A 233 -13.34 16.27 20.89
N ALA A 234 -13.22 17.45 21.48
CA ALA A 234 -13.27 18.72 20.75
C ALA A 234 -12.22 18.82 19.62
N ASP A 235 -11.03 18.22 19.83
CA ASP A 235 -9.93 18.20 18.85
C ASP A 235 -10.24 17.40 17.56
N PHE A 236 -11.35 16.65 17.50
CA PHE A 236 -11.71 15.79 16.37
C PHE A 236 -12.95 16.30 15.60
N LEU A 237 -13.47 17.48 15.96
CA LEU A 237 -14.69 18.03 15.36
C LEU A 237 -14.52 18.41 13.88
N ASP A 238 -13.30 18.76 13.46
CA ASP A 238 -12.93 19.01 12.06
C ASP A 238 -13.08 17.75 11.19
N ARG A 239 -12.85 16.55 11.77
CA ARG A 239 -12.90 15.28 11.06
C ARG A 239 -14.31 14.82 10.66
N PHE A 240 -15.36 15.52 11.10
CA PHE A 240 -16.74 15.25 10.65
C PHE A 240 -16.93 15.43 9.13
N GLU A 241 -16.03 16.14 8.44
CA GLU A 241 -15.99 16.17 6.96
C GLU A 241 -15.88 14.77 6.32
N GLN A 242 -15.38 13.79 7.07
CA GLN A 242 -15.21 12.40 6.62
C GLN A 242 -16.50 11.57 6.75
N LEU A 243 -17.57 12.17 7.29
CA LEU A 243 -18.90 11.58 7.51
C LEU A 243 -20.00 12.50 6.92
N PRO A 244 -20.07 12.64 5.59
CA PRO A 244 -20.91 13.67 4.97
C PRO A 244 -22.41 13.52 5.27
N ARG A 245 -22.92 12.30 5.47
CA ARG A 245 -24.36 12.10 5.75
C ARG A 245 -24.71 12.49 7.18
N LEU A 246 -23.91 12.05 8.16
CA LEU A 246 -24.05 12.48 9.54
C LEU A 246 -23.73 13.96 9.70
N GLN A 247 -22.81 14.54 8.92
CA GLN A 247 -22.48 15.97 8.98
C GLN A 247 -23.71 16.84 8.66
N GLU A 248 -24.55 16.42 7.72
CA GLU A 248 -25.81 17.11 7.40
C GLU A 248 -26.75 17.14 8.62
N ILE A 249 -26.93 15.99 9.27
CA ILE A 249 -27.77 15.86 10.48
C ILE A 249 -27.12 16.62 11.66
N TYR A 250 -25.80 16.56 11.78
CA TYR A 250 -25.01 17.22 12.82
C TYR A 250 -25.22 18.74 12.79
N ASN A 251 -25.29 19.32 11.59
CA ASN A 251 -25.50 20.76 11.42
C ASN A 251 -26.96 21.20 11.56
N SER A 252 -27.92 20.31 11.28
CA SER A 252 -29.35 20.67 11.18
C SER A 252 -30.21 20.21 12.36
N LEU A 253 -30.02 18.97 12.82
CA LEU A 253 -30.92 18.27 13.75
C LEU A 253 -30.23 17.85 15.07
N CYS A 254 -28.90 17.78 15.10
CA CYS A 254 -28.14 17.42 16.30
C CYS A 254 -28.08 18.58 17.30
N LYS A 255 -28.25 18.27 18.58
CA LYS A 255 -27.93 19.19 19.67
C LYS A 255 -26.55 18.89 20.22
N ARG A 256 -25.75 19.95 20.35
CA ARG A 256 -24.38 19.89 20.86
C ARG A 256 -24.36 20.43 22.27
N TYR A 257 -23.85 19.63 23.20
CA TYR A 257 -23.62 20.03 24.57
C TYR A 257 -22.12 19.99 24.86
N PHE A 258 -21.50 21.16 24.94
CA PHE A 258 -20.10 21.28 25.30
C PHE A 258 -19.96 21.15 26.82
N LEU A 259 -19.40 20.04 27.28
CA LEU A 259 -19.20 19.74 28.70
C LEU A 259 -18.10 20.64 29.27
N PRO A 260 -18.44 21.60 30.16
CA PRO A 260 -17.42 22.45 30.76
C PRO A 260 -16.51 21.67 31.70
N THR A 261 -15.34 22.26 32.02
CA THR A 261 -14.56 21.82 33.18
C THR A 261 -15.43 21.86 34.44
N ILE A 262 -15.20 20.93 35.36
CA ILE A 262 -16.03 20.86 36.56
C ILE A 262 -15.83 22.13 37.39
N SER A 263 -16.93 22.71 37.87
CA SER A 263 -16.86 23.87 38.75
C SER A 263 -16.25 23.50 40.11
N GLU A 264 -15.70 24.46 40.83
CA GLU A 264 -15.17 24.24 42.19
C GLU A 264 -16.25 23.66 43.13
N HIS A 265 -17.50 24.16 43.00
CA HIS A 265 -18.64 23.62 43.74
C HIS A 265 -18.93 22.16 43.35
N GLY A 266 -18.92 21.85 42.05
CA GLY A 266 -19.11 20.48 41.58
C GLY A 266 -18.00 19.54 42.06
N LEU A 267 -16.75 20.01 42.05
CA LEU A 267 -15.62 19.23 42.54
C LEU A 267 -15.69 18.97 44.05
N ARG A 268 -16.17 19.96 44.82
CA ARG A 268 -16.46 19.79 46.23
C ARG A 268 -17.53 18.71 46.45
N GLU A 269 -18.58 18.68 45.65
CA GLU A 269 -19.59 17.62 45.73
C GLU A 269 -19.01 16.22 45.42
N VAL A 270 -18.11 16.11 44.44
CA VAL A 270 -17.41 14.84 44.11
C VAL A 270 -16.63 14.31 45.32
N ILE A 271 -16.04 15.19 46.14
CA ILE A 271 -15.28 14.80 47.33
C ILE A 271 -16.22 14.50 48.51
N GLU A 272 -17.08 15.45 48.85
CA GLU A 272 -17.80 15.47 50.13
C GLU A 272 -19.06 14.57 50.12
N GLN A 273 -19.74 14.40 49.00
CA GLN A 273 -21.00 13.65 48.96
C GLN A 273 -20.80 12.14 49.03
N PRO A 274 -19.91 11.51 48.24
CA PRO A 274 -19.59 10.08 48.41
C PRO A 274 -19.02 9.79 49.81
N ALA A 275 -18.16 10.68 50.33
CA ALA A 275 -17.61 10.57 51.69
C ALA A 275 -18.73 10.54 52.74
N ARG A 276 -19.70 11.45 52.63
CA ARG A 276 -20.86 11.50 53.53
C ARG A 276 -21.68 10.20 53.48
N LEU A 277 -21.90 9.62 52.30
CA LEU A 277 -22.62 8.35 52.17
C LEU A 277 -21.92 7.18 52.88
N ALA A 278 -20.58 7.20 52.92
CA ALA A 278 -19.76 6.19 53.56
C ALA A 278 -19.38 6.54 55.03
N GLY A 279 -19.86 7.66 55.57
CA GLY A 279 -19.53 8.11 56.93
C GLY A 279 -18.08 8.57 57.12
N LEU A 280 -17.42 9.02 56.05
CA LEU A 280 -16.02 9.46 56.04
C LEU A 280 -15.89 10.96 56.34
N ASP A 281 -14.87 11.33 57.11
CA ASP A 281 -14.44 12.70 57.31
C ASP A 281 -13.36 13.07 56.29
N VAL A 282 -13.64 14.09 55.49
CA VAL A 282 -12.76 14.63 54.43
C VAL A 282 -12.42 16.11 54.67
N SER A 283 -12.75 16.67 55.84
CA SER A 283 -12.59 18.09 56.15
C SER A 283 -11.13 18.55 56.01
N GLU A 284 -10.16 17.73 56.43
CA GLU A 284 -8.73 18.04 56.33
C GLU A 284 -8.20 18.06 54.89
N VAL A 285 -8.76 17.22 54.01
CA VAL A 285 -8.18 16.96 52.68
C VAL A 285 -8.93 17.62 51.54
N SER A 286 -10.23 17.89 51.71
CA SER A 286 -11.09 18.50 50.69
C SER A 286 -10.49 19.80 50.16
N THR A 287 -10.11 20.72 51.06
CA THR A 287 -9.53 22.02 50.68
C THR A 287 -8.20 21.88 49.92
N ALA A 288 -7.35 20.92 50.31
CA ALA A 288 -6.06 20.69 49.66
C ALA A 288 -6.23 20.11 48.25
N ILE A 289 -7.13 19.14 48.09
CA ILE A 289 -7.47 18.55 46.78
C ILE A 289 -8.09 19.60 45.86
N LEU A 290 -9.01 20.43 46.37
CA LEU A 290 -9.64 21.50 45.60
C LEU A 290 -8.61 22.51 45.07
N ALA A 291 -7.62 22.89 45.89
CA ALA A 291 -6.55 23.79 45.50
C ALA A 291 -5.69 23.20 44.37
N ASP A 292 -5.28 21.94 44.52
CA ASP A 292 -4.44 21.27 43.52
C ASP A 292 -5.18 21.02 42.21
N ALA A 293 -6.48 20.72 42.26
CA ALA A 293 -7.27 20.38 41.08
C ALA A 293 -7.74 21.59 40.24
N ARG A 294 -7.67 22.81 40.80
CA ARG A 294 -8.20 24.04 40.17
C ARG A 294 -7.53 24.37 38.84
N ASP A 295 -6.22 24.20 38.77
CA ASP A 295 -5.41 24.55 37.59
C ASP A 295 -5.08 23.33 36.71
N GLU A 296 -5.60 22.15 37.07
CA GLU A 296 -5.27 20.87 36.43
C GLU A 296 -6.35 20.47 35.40
N ILE A 297 -5.96 20.35 34.14
CA ILE A 297 -6.87 19.97 33.05
C ILE A 297 -7.21 18.47 33.14
N GLY A 298 -8.50 18.15 33.33
CA GLY A 298 -8.95 16.76 33.44
C GLY A 298 -8.58 16.13 34.79
N SER A 299 -8.68 16.91 35.87
CA SER A 299 -8.33 16.52 37.24
C SER A 299 -9.23 15.45 37.86
N LEU A 300 -10.42 15.17 37.30
CA LEU A 300 -11.41 14.27 37.90
C LEU A 300 -10.88 12.85 38.20
N PRO A 301 -10.27 12.11 37.25
CA PRO A 301 -9.73 10.78 37.54
C PRO A 301 -8.60 10.82 38.56
N LEU A 302 -7.84 11.93 38.58
CA LEU A 302 -6.73 12.10 39.52
C LEU A 302 -7.24 12.37 40.95
N VAL A 303 -8.29 13.16 41.08
CA VAL A 303 -8.99 13.43 42.34
C VAL A 303 -9.60 12.14 42.89
N GLU A 304 -10.34 11.38 42.06
CA GLU A 304 -10.88 10.07 42.42
C GLU A 304 -9.76 9.10 42.85
N ASN A 305 -8.62 9.08 42.16
CA ASN A 305 -7.49 8.25 42.54
C ASN A 305 -6.87 8.68 43.89
N ALA A 306 -6.71 9.97 44.12
CA ALA A 306 -6.20 10.49 45.40
C ALA A 306 -7.14 10.10 46.56
N LEU A 307 -8.44 10.31 46.42
CA LEU A 307 -9.45 9.95 47.41
C LEU A 307 -9.49 8.45 47.67
N TYR A 308 -9.43 7.63 46.62
CA TYR A 308 -9.34 6.18 46.71
C TYR A 308 -8.11 5.74 47.50
N THR A 309 -6.96 6.36 47.25
CA THR A 309 -5.70 6.07 47.92
C THR A 309 -5.74 6.43 49.40
N LEU A 310 -6.23 7.64 49.71
CA LEU A 310 -6.40 8.09 51.09
C LEU A 310 -7.38 7.19 51.83
N TRP A 311 -8.46 6.75 51.16
CA TRP A 311 -9.38 5.79 51.74
C TRP A 311 -8.70 4.46 52.08
N GLN A 312 -7.86 3.91 51.20
CA GLN A 312 -7.13 2.67 51.48
C GLN A 312 -6.16 2.80 52.67
N GLN A 313 -5.58 4.00 52.83
CA GLN A 313 -4.60 4.28 53.87
C GLN A 313 -5.23 4.83 55.17
N ARG A 314 -6.52 5.15 55.18
CA ARG A 314 -7.19 5.87 56.28
C ARG A 314 -7.03 5.19 57.64
N GLN A 315 -7.12 5.99 58.69
CA GLN A 315 -7.29 5.51 60.06
C GLN A 315 -8.71 5.81 60.52
N GLY A 316 -9.48 4.78 60.84
CA GLY A 316 -10.91 4.93 61.15
C GLY A 316 -11.71 5.44 59.95
N ASN A 317 -12.39 6.58 60.12
CA ASN A 317 -13.20 7.23 59.10
C ASN A 317 -12.57 8.51 58.52
N VAL A 318 -11.35 8.88 58.91
CA VAL A 318 -10.73 10.16 58.49
C VAL A 318 -9.77 9.97 57.31
N LEU A 319 -9.96 10.77 56.26
CA LEU A 319 -8.99 10.91 55.16
C LEU A 319 -7.98 12.02 55.50
N SER A 320 -6.77 11.61 55.89
CA SER A 320 -5.73 12.52 56.39
C SER A 320 -5.24 13.52 55.33
N GLY A 321 -5.32 14.82 55.65
CA GLY A 321 -4.75 15.89 54.82
C GLY A 321 -3.22 15.99 54.93
N GLU A 322 -2.63 15.50 56.01
CA GLU A 322 -1.16 15.41 56.18
C GLU A 322 -0.55 14.44 55.17
N ARG A 323 -1.06 13.21 55.10
CA ARG A 323 -0.59 12.19 54.15
C ARG A 323 -0.71 12.62 52.69
N TYR A 324 -1.78 13.36 52.39
CA TYR A 324 -1.97 13.95 51.06
C TYR A 324 -0.84 14.92 50.71
N ARG A 325 -0.43 15.79 51.65
CA ARG A 325 0.67 16.75 51.46
C ARG A 325 2.04 16.06 51.39
N GLU A 326 2.28 15.05 52.24
CA GLU A 326 3.51 14.23 52.18
C GLU A 326 3.67 13.50 50.85
N SER A 327 2.55 13.15 50.20
CA SER A 327 2.55 12.48 48.90
C SER A 327 2.71 13.44 47.71
N ASN A 328 3.07 14.72 47.95
CA ASN A 328 3.20 15.76 46.92
C ASN A 328 1.90 16.00 46.11
N GLY A 329 0.75 15.93 46.78
CA GLY A 329 -0.56 16.21 46.20
C GLY A 329 -1.04 15.17 45.19
N ILE A 330 -2.07 15.52 44.42
CA ILE A 330 -2.79 14.62 43.51
C ILE A 330 -1.85 13.86 42.54
N ALA A 331 -0.90 14.55 41.90
CA ALA A 331 -0.01 13.93 40.92
C ALA A 331 1.03 13.01 41.58
N GLY A 332 1.56 13.41 42.73
CA GLY A 332 2.55 12.62 43.46
C GLY A 332 1.96 11.32 44.01
N MET A 333 0.70 11.32 44.45
CA MET A 333 -0.02 10.11 44.86
C MET A 333 -0.12 9.08 43.73
N LEU A 334 -0.52 9.51 42.53
CA LEU A 334 -0.59 8.62 41.36
C LEU A 334 0.78 8.02 41.03
N SER A 335 1.81 8.87 40.96
CA SER A 335 3.18 8.42 40.64
C SER A 335 3.69 7.41 41.67
N ALA A 336 3.53 7.71 42.97
CA ALA A 336 4.00 6.85 44.05
C ALA A 336 3.33 5.47 44.00
N GLN A 337 2.03 5.40 43.75
CA GLN A 337 1.31 4.14 43.62
C GLN A 337 1.73 3.34 42.38
N ALA A 338 1.86 4.02 41.23
CA ALA A 338 2.29 3.37 40.00
C ALA A 338 3.72 2.82 40.14
N ASP A 339 4.62 3.57 40.77
CA ASP A 339 5.99 3.13 41.06
C ASP A 339 6.05 1.99 42.07
N ALA A 340 5.21 2.01 43.12
CA ALA A 340 5.08 0.91 44.07
C ALA A 340 4.56 -0.37 43.39
N LEU A 341 3.60 -0.24 42.46
CA LEU A 341 3.13 -1.37 41.65
C LEU A 341 4.24 -1.93 40.77
N LEU A 342 5.03 -1.08 40.11
CA LEU A 342 6.20 -1.52 39.33
C LEU A 342 7.23 -2.24 40.22
N ALA A 343 7.49 -1.74 41.42
CA ALA A 343 8.40 -2.37 42.38
C ALA A 343 7.89 -3.76 42.81
N ARG A 344 6.58 -3.91 43.06
CA ARG A 344 5.97 -5.20 43.36
C ARG A 344 6.10 -6.18 42.19
N ILE A 345 5.83 -5.73 40.97
CA ILE A 345 5.99 -6.55 39.76
C ILE A 345 7.45 -7.01 39.61
N ASP A 346 8.42 -6.15 39.91
CA ASP A 346 9.85 -6.50 39.86
C ASP A 346 10.26 -7.54 40.91
N GLY A 347 9.60 -7.54 42.07
CA GLY A 347 9.79 -8.57 43.10
C GLY A 347 9.17 -9.93 42.73
N GLU A 348 8.09 -9.96 41.94
CA GLU A 348 7.39 -11.19 41.55
C GLU A 348 7.84 -11.78 40.21
N VAL A 349 8.34 -10.94 39.30
CA VAL A 349 8.75 -11.31 37.94
C VAL A 349 10.13 -10.73 37.67
N ALA A 350 11.08 -11.58 37.25
CA ALA A 350 12.43 -11.13 36.90
C ALA A 350 12.40 -10.07 35.79
N LYS A 351 13.03 -8.91 36.04
CA LYS A 351 12.96 -7.70 35.17
C LYS A 351 11.52 -7.20 34.98
N GLY A 352 10.66 -7.42 35.97
CA GLY A 352 9.25 -7.10 35.93
C GLY A 352 8.97 -5.61 35.73
N ARG A 353 9.75 -4.72 36.38
CA ARG A 353 9.64 -3.27 36.18
C ARG A 353 9.89 -2.86 34.72
N GLN A 354 10.97 -3.36 34.13
CA GLN A 354 11.31 -3.06 32.73
C GLN A 354 10.27 -3.64 31.78
N SER A 355 9.76 -4.83 32.08
CA SER A 355 8.76 -5.51 31.26
C SER A 355 7.41 -4.80 31.27
N ALA A 356 7.00 -4.28 32.43
CA ALA A 356 5.80 -3.46 32.56
C ALA A 356 5.93 -2.12 31.82
N LEU A 357 7.08 -1.42 31.97
CA LEU A 357 7.33 -0.17 31.24
C LEU A 357 7.37 -0.38 29.71
N GLU A 358 7.96 -1.48 29.26
CA GLU A 358 7.95 -1.85 27.84
C GLU A 358 6.51 -2.08 27.36
N LEU A 359 5.69 -2.86 28.10
CA LEU A 359 4.28 -3.03 27.74
C LEU A 359 3.54 -1.69 27.67
N LEU A 360 3.69 -0.83 28.68
CA LEU A 360 3.01 0.47 28.72
C LEU A 360 3.42 1.35 27.53
N LEU A 361 4.69 1.32 27.10
CA LEU A 361 5.15 1.97 25.86
C LEU A 361 4.51 1.39 24.60
N TRP A 362 4.15 0.10 24.60
CA TRP A 362 3.40 -0.51 23.49
C TRP A 362 1.91 -0.14 23.47
N LEU A 363 1.39 0.35 24.59
CA LEU A 363 0.03 0.89 24.70
C LEU A 363 -0.04 2.40 24.42
N THR A 364 1.06 3.02 23.97
CA THR A 364 1.10 4.43 23.55
C THR A 364 1.40 4.59 22.07
N ARG A 365 0.77 5.60 21.46
CA ARG A 365 0.90 6.03 20.07
C ARG A 365 1.21 7.52 20.03
N ILE A 366 1.98 7.98 19.06
CA ILE A 366 2.14 9.40 18.77
C ILE A 366 1.16 9.75 17.64
N ASN A 367 0.33 10.78 17.84
CA ASN A 367 -0.55 11.29 16.77
C ASN A 367 0.22 12.24 15.83
N ASP A 368 -0.42 12.66 14.73
CA ASP A 368 0.20 13.54 13.72
C ASP A 368 0.67 14.90 14.28
N GLU A 369 0.17 15.29 15.45
CA GLU A 369 0.53 16.52 16.18
C GLU A 369 1.67 16.31 17.20
N GLY A 370 2.25 15.11 17.27
CA GLY A 370 3.33 14.78 18.21
C GLY A 370 2.86 14.52 19.66
N ARG A 371 1.56 14.39 19.91
CA ARG A 371 1.00 14.09 21.25
C ARG A 371 0.90 12.59 21.50
N HIS A 372 1.21 12.18 22.72
CA HIS A 372 0.99 10.81 23.19
C HIS A 372 -0.50 10.54 23.38
N THR A 373 -0.98 9.46 22.75
CA THR A 373 -2.34 8.94 22.82
C THR A 373 -2.28 7.45 23.16
N ARG A 374 -3.37 6.89 23.69
CA ARG A 374 -3.45 5.46 23.98
C ARG A 374 -3.67 4.63 22.72
N GLN A 375 -3.17 3.39 22.72
CA GLN A 375 -3.51 2.37 21.73
C GLN A 375 -3.75 1.04 22.42
N ARG A 376 -4.69 0.26 21.87
CA ARG A 376 -4.97 -1.11 22.31
C ARG A 376 -4.18 -2.13 21.50
N ILE A 377 -3.75 -3.22 22.14
CA ILE A 377 -3.08 -4.35 21.48
C ILE A 377 -3.71 -5.69 21.90
N PRO A 378 -3.67 -6.74 21.07
CA PRO A 378 -4.12 -8.08 21.45
C PRO A 378 -3.38 -8.62 22.69
N ARG A 379 -4.10 -9.34 23.57
CA ARG A 379 -3.54 -9.88 24.83
C ARG A 379 -2.38 -10.84 24.61
N ASP A 380 -2.43 -11.68 23.58
CA ASP A 380 -1.35 -12.60 23.22
C ASP A 380 -0.06 -11.86 22.81
N GLN A 381 -0.21 -10.74 22.11
CA GLN A 381 0.88 -9.83 21.80
C GLN A 381 1.39 -9.13 23.07
N ALA A 382 0.49 -8.60 23.90
CA ALA A 382 0.83 -7.94 25.16
C ALA A 382 1.60 -8.87 26.11
N ALA A 383 1.20 -10.13 26.23
CA ALA A 383 1.87 -11.14 27.05
C ALA A 383 3.28 -11.47 26.54
N ARG A 384 3.49 -11.51 25.21
CA ARG A 384 4.84 -11.68 24.65
C ARG A 384 5.72 -10.46 24.92
N ILE A 385 5.19 -9.25 24.77
CA ILE A 385 5.93 -8.01 25.05
C ILE A 385 6.34 -7.93 26.52
N ALA A 386 5.36 -8.10 27.43
CA ALA A 386 5.57 -8.06 28.87
C ALA A 386 6.37 -9.25 29.41
N GLY A 387 6.56 -10.31 28.62
CA GLY A 387 7.34 -11.48 28.99
C GLY A 387 8.72 -11.54 28.34
N ASP A 388 9.08 -10.54 27.53
CA ASP A 388 10.24 -10.59 26.63
C ASP A 388 10.31 -11.89 25.80
N GLY A 389 9.18 -12.25 25.20
CA GLY A 389 8.96 -13.50 24.45
C GLY A 389 8.45 -14.67 25.29
N LYS A 390 8.55 -14.62 26.63
CA LYS A 390 8.05 -15.67 27.54
C LYS A 390 6.61 -15.39 27.96
N ALA A 391 5.64 -15.93 27.22
CA ALA A 391 4.21 -15.68 27.44
C ALA A 391 3.75 -15.88 28.90
N ALA A 392 4.22 -16.93 29.58
CA ALA A 392 3.84 -17.19 30.98
C ALA A 392 4.35 -16.14 31.99
N ALA A 393 5.48 -15.49 31.72
CA ALA A 393 5.99 -14.40 32.55
C ALA A 393 5.20 -13.11 32.27
N GLY A 394 4.93 -12.83 31.00
CA GLY A 394 4.14 -11.64 30.64
C GLY A 394 2.68 -11.71 31.06
N GLU A 395 2.06 -12.89 31.07
CA GLU A 395 0.71 -13.06 31.64
C GLU A 395 0.67 -12.73 33.14
N ARG A 396 1.75 -12.97 33.89
CA ARG A 396 1.84 -12.52 35.29
C ARG A 396 1.91 -11.01 35.39
N VAL A 397 2.72 -10.36 34.54
CA VAL A 397 2.80 -8.90 34.47
C VAL A 397 1.45 -8.28 34.12
N LEU A 398 0.75 -8.83 33.12
CA LEU A 398 -0.60 -8.40 32.73
C LEU A 398 -1.60 -8.52 33.88
N ARG A 399 -1.59 -9.66 34.59
CA ARG A 399 -2.46 -9.89 35.75
C ARG A 399 -2.20 -8.86 36.85
N LEU A 400 -0.94 -8.57 37.16
CA LEU A 400 -0.57 -7.60 38.19
C LEU A 400 -0.94 -6.16 37.80
N LEU A 401 -0.74 -5.76 36.54
CA LEU A 401 -1.07 -4.43 36.03
C LEU A 401 -2.57 -4.19 35.88
N SER A 402 -3.34 -5.23 35.54
CA SER A 402 -4.81 -5.18 35.44
C SER A 402 -5.50 -5.31 36.79
N GLY A 403 -4.77 -5.64 37.85
CA GLY A 403 -5.33 -5.91 39.17
C GLY A 403 -6.27 -7.12 39.21
N GLU A 404 -6.13 -8.07 38.26
CA GLU A 404 -6.79 -9.37 38.31
C GLU A 404 -6.22 -10.19 39.49
N ARG A 405 -7.06 -10.61 40.45
CA ARG A 405 -6.63 -11.53 41.52
C ARG A 405 -6.76 -12.99 41.06
N ARG A 406 -5.98 -13.88 41.70
CA ARG A 406 -6.12 -15.34 41.60
C ARG A 406 -7.57 -15.75 41.98
N ALA A 407 -8.19 -16.64 41.19
CA ALA A 407 -9.59 -17.06 41.34
C ALA A 407 -9.89 -17.80 42.65
N ASP A 408 -8.85 -18.14 43.40
CA ASP A 408 -8.80 -19.00 44.57
C ASP A 408 -8.96 -18.26 45.92
N VAL A 409 -9.27 -16.95 45.91
CA VAL A 409 -9.48 -16.16 47.13
C VAL A 409 -10.82 -15.41 47.08
N ALA A 410 -11.78 -15.79 47.93
CA ALA A 410 -13.08 -15.14 48.09
C ALA A 410 -12.94 -13.69 48.61
N ALA A 411 -13.71 -12.77 48.04
CA ALA A 411 -13.57 -11.32 48.20
C ALA A 411 -14.47 -10.71 49.30
N PRO A 412 -14.09 -9.55 49.86
CA PRO A 412 -15.02 -8.45 50.15
C PRO A 412 -15.12 -7.52 48.93
N THR A 413 -16.34 -7.07 48.65
CA THR A 413 -16.75 -6.15 47.59
C THR A 413 -16.02 -4.79 47.67
N HIS A 414 -15.57 -4.27 46.52
CA HIS A 414 -15.01 -2.92 46.26
C HIS A 414 -13.54 -2.59 46.65
N ALA A 415 -12.71 -3.52 47.11
CA ALA A 415 -11.28 -3.26 47.37
C ALA A 415 -10.36 -3.76 46.21
N GLY A 416 -10.24 -3.01 45.12
CA GLY A 416 -9.33 -3.32 44.01
C GLY A 416 -7.90 -2.79 44.21
N SER A 417 -6.87 -3.58 43.94
CA SER A 417 -5.50 -3.06 43.78
C SER A 417 -5.44 -2.05 42.63
N LEU A 418 -4.53 -1.07 42.68
CA LEU A 418 -4.29 -0.12 41.58
C LEU A 418 -4.22 -0.86 40.24
N ARG A 419 -5.01 -0.38 39.26
CA ARG A 419 -5.01 -0.87 37.88
C ARG A 419 -4.39 0.20 36.99
N LEU A 420 -3.45 -0.20 36.12
CA LEU A 420 -2.85 0.68 35.12
C LEU A 420 -3.28 0.32 33.70
N ILE A 421 -3.77 -0.91 33.50
CA ILE A 421 -4.28 -1.40 32.22
C ILE A 421 -5.70 -1.96 32.39
N THR A 422 -6.46 -1.97 31.31
CA THR A 422 -7.75 -2.64 31.19
C THR A 422 -7.64 -3.78 30.19
N ILE A 423 -8.45 -4.82 30.39
CA ILE A 423 -8.57 -5.95 29.47
C ILE A 423 -10.02 -6.00 29.02
N SER A 424 -10.26 -5.79 27.74
CA SER A 424 -11.57 -5.93 27.10
C SER A 424 -11.61 -7.23 26.28
N THR A 425 -12.80 -7.77 26.06
CA THR A 425 -13.00 -8.97 25.22
C THR A 425 -13.88 -8.59 24.04
N GLU A 426 -13.41 -8.87 22.82
CA GLU A 426 -14.14 -8.68 21.56
C GLU A 426 -13.96 -9.95 20.71
N GLN A 427 -15.04 -10.57 20.22
CA GLN A 427 -14.98 -11.79 19.38
C GLN A 427 -14.15 -12.95 19.99
N ASP A 428 -14.31 -13.25 21.28
CA ASP A 428 -13.47 -14.21 22.02
C ASP A 428 -11.96 -13.89 22.05
N GLN A 429 -11.55 -12.73 21.53
CA GLN A 429 -10.19 -12.21 21.59
C GLN A 429 -10.08 -11.09 22.64
N GLN A 430 -9.09 -11.18 23.50
CA GLN A 430 -8.85 -10.17 24.53
C GLN A 430 -7.89 -9.10 24.04
N TYR A 431 -8.17 -7.85 24.41
CA TYR A 431 -7.35 -6.67 24.11
C TYR A 431 -6.91 -6.00 25.39
N VAL A 432 -5.71 -5.43 25.37
CA VAL A 432 -5.11 -4.69 26.48
C VAL A 432 -5.00 -3.23 26.08
N ASP A 433 -5.42 -2.33 26.98
CA ASP A 433 -5.34 -0.87 26.82
C ASP A 433 -4.91 -0.20 28.14
N LEU A 434 -4.44 1.04 28.09
CA LEU A 434 -4.22 1.87 29.28
C LEU A 434 -5.56 2.20 29.95
N ILE A 435 -5.58 2.18 31.28
CA ILE A 435 -6.79 2.54 32.04
C ILE A 435 -7.22 3.99 31.79
N HIS A 436 -6.25 4.91 31.67
CA HIS A 436 -6.51 6.33 31.47
C HIS A 436 -5.32 7.04 30.79
N GLU A 437 -5.62 8.01 29.91
CA GLU A 437 -4.62 8.81 29.17
C GLU A 437 -3.75 9.68 30.09
N THR A 438 -4.21 9.95 31.33
CA THR A 438 -3.45 10.77 32.29
C THR A 438 -2.10 10.16 32.65
N LEU A 439 -1.95 8.83 32.57
CA LEU A 439 -0.68 8.14 32.81
C LEU A 439 0.44 8.58 31.85
N ILE A 440 0.09 9.09 30.66
CA ILE A 440 1.02 9.40 29.58
C ILE A 440 1.04 10.90 29.22
N ARG A 441 0.33 11.73 29.99
CA ARG A 441 0.24 13.17 29.76
C ARG A 441 1.34 13.94 30.48
N ALA A 442 1.82 14.99 29.82
CA ALA A 442 2.58 16.07 30.44
C ALA A 442 1.65 16.91 31.35
N ARG A 443 2.07 17.11 32.59
CA ARG A 443 1.46 18.00 33.59
C ARG A 443 1.95 19.42 33.43
N SER A 444 3.26 19.63 33.33
CA SER A 444 3.88 20.95 33.25
C SER A 444 5.17 20.89 32.43
N LYS A 445 5.84 22.02 32.26
CA LYS A 445 7.19 22.09 31.72
C LYS A 445 8.14 22.56 32.82
N ASP A 446 9.30 21.92 32.92
CA ASP A 446 10.39 22.38 33.76
C ASP A 446 10.79 23.80 33.32
N PRO A 447 10.70 24.80 34.21
CA PRO A 447 11.03 26.19 33.89
C PRO A 447 12.47 26.40 33.43
N LYS A 448 13.41 25.52 33.83
CA LYS A 448 14.84 25.64 33.53
C LYS A 448 15.24 24.93 32.24
N THR A 449 14.69 23.74 32.03
CA THR A 449 15.07 22.88 30.90
C THR A 449 14.07 22.90 29.74
N GLY A 450 12.86 23.44 29.98
CA GLY A 450 11.73 23.38 29.04
C GLY A 450 11.15 21.97 28.85
N LYS A 451 11.70 20.96 29.55
CA LYS A 451 11.31 19.55 29.43
C LYS A 451 9.91 19.32 30.01
N ALA A 452 9.08 18.54 29.32
CA ALA A 452 7.77 18.16 29.82
C ALA A 452 7.89 17.23 31.05
N ILE A 453 7.14 17.53 32.10
CA ILE A 453 7.04 16.71 33.32
C ILE A 453 5.70 16.00 33.28
N GLY A 454 5.70 14.67 33.23
CA GLY A 454 4.48 13.87 33.23
C GLY A 454 3.77 13.79 34.60
N TYR A 455 2.49 13.43 34.62
CA TYR A 455 1.80 13.05 35.87
C TYR A 455 2.41 11.80 36.51
N TRP A 456 2.95 10.91 35.68
CA TRP A 456 3.79 9.80 36.12
C TRP A 456 5.18 9.92 35.46
N PRO A 457 6.14 10.62 36.11
CA PRO A 457 7.46 10.89 35.53
C PRO A 457 8.19 9.64 35.06
N THR A 458 8.13 8.54 35.81
CA THR A 458 8.78 7.27 35.43
C THR A 458 8.35 6.76 34.05
N LEU A 459 7.05 6.73 33.76
CA LEU A 459 6.57 6.28 32.45
C LEU A 459 6.83 7.34 31.37
N HIS A 460 6.59 8.61 31.68
CA HIS A 460 6.79 9.71 30.73
C HIS A 460 8.25 9.79 30.25
N ASP A 461 9.21 9.77 31.18
CA ASP A 461 10.64 9.76 30.86
C ASP A 461 11.05 8.50 30.09
N TYR A 462 10.44 7.36 30.40
CA TYR A 462 10.69 6.12 29.66
C TYR A 462 10.18 6.21 28.22
N ILE A 463 9.00 6.82 28.00
CA ILE A 463 8.45 7.06 26.66
C ILE A 463 9.35 8.01 25.88
N GLU A 464 9.71 9.17 26.45
CA GLU A 464 10.59 10.15 25.80
C GLU A 464 11.95 9.54 25.43
N LYS A 465 12.57 8.76 26.33
CA LYS A 465 13.86 8.11 26.06
C LYS A 465 13.78 7.09 24.93
N ASN A 466 12.60 6.52 24.67
CA ASN A 466 12.39 5.46 23.67
C ASN A 466 11.53 5.90 22.47
N CYS A 467 11.29 7.21 22.31
CA CYS A 467 10.39 7.75 21.28
C CYS A 467 10.84 7.37 19.86
N ASP A 468 12.14 7.43 19.58
CA ASP A 468 12.74 7.00 18.30
C ASP A 468 12.42 5.55 17.94
N ARG A 469 12.44 4.67 18.96
CA ARG A 469 12.20 3.23 18.78
C ARG A 469 10.72 2.99 18.51
N ASP A 470 9.85 3.69 19.24
CA ASP A 470 8.41 3.65 19.04
C ASP A 470 8.00 4.20 17.66
N MET A 471 8.55 5.35 17.24
CA MET A 471 8.29 5.93 15.93
C MET A 471 8.68 4.99 14.78
N ARG A 472 9.85 4.34 14.87
CA ARG A 472 10.28 3.33 13.87
C ARG A 472 9.35 2.11 13.85
N ARG A 473 8.84 1.68 15.00
CA ARG A 473 7.86 0.59 15.11
C ARG A 473 6.54 0.98 14.44
N GLN A 474 6.04 2.18 14.69
CA GLN A 474 4.81 2.69 14.07
C GLN A 474 4.98 2.80 12.55
N GLN A 475 6.12 3.27 12.07
CA GLN A 475 6.43 3.33 10.64
C GLN A 475 6.48 1.95 9.99
N LEU A 476 7.13 0.97 10.64
CA LEU A 476 7.15 -0.42 10.17
C LEU A 476 5.73 -0.98 10.05
N ARG A 477 4.90 -0.76 11.07
CA ARG A 477 3.52 -1.22 11.11
C ARG A 477 2.71 -0.65 9.95
N PHE A 478 2.83 0.66 9.72
CA PHE A 478 2.18 1.33 8.60
C PHE A 478 2.60 0.72 7.25
N GLN A 479 3.90 0.50 7.05
CA GLN A 479 4.40 -0.16 5.83
C GLN A 479 3.89 -1.60 5.69
N ALA A 480 3.86 -2.37 6.78
CA ALA A 480 3.37 -3.74 6.78
C ALA A 480 1.87 -3.82 6.47
N GLU A 481 1.06 -2.90 7.00
CA GLU A 481 -0.38 -2.80 6.73
C GLU A 481 -0.63 -2.41 5.26
N GLN A 482 0.11 -1.44 4.72
CA GLN A 482 0.03 -1.10 3.29
C GLN A 482 0.44 -2.26 2.39
N TRP A 483 1.51 -2.98 2.75
CA TRP A 483 1.95 -4.17 2.05
C TRP A 483 0.90 -5.29 2.10
N GLY A 484 0.30 -5.54 3.27
CA GLY A 484 -0.77 -6.53 3.45
C GLY A 484 -1.98 -6.25 2.56
N ARG A 485 -2.35 -4.97 2.41
CA ARG A 485 -3.46 -4.50 1.55
C ARG A 485 -3.13 -4.53 0.05
N SER A 486 -1.86 -4.56 -0.33
CA SER A 486 -1.46 -4.55 -1.74
C SER A 486 -1.73 -5.90 -2.44
N GLY A 487 -2.12 -5.85 -3.72
CA GLY A 487 -2.30 -7.03 -4.57
C GLY A 487 -0.98 -7.79 -4.81
N SER A 488 -1.05 -8.97 -5.43
CA SER A 488 0.11 -9.88 -5.62
C SER A 488 1.34 -9.19 -6.21
N LEU A 489 1.19 -8.40 -7.27
CA LEU A 489 2.27 -7.60 -7.88
C LEU A 489 2.69 -6.42 -6.99
N GLY A 490 1.73 -5.75 -6.33
CA GLY A 490 2.00 -4.64 -5.41
C GLY A 490 2.84 -5.05 -4.20
N ARG A 491 2.68 -6.29 -3.70
CA ARG A 491 3.48 -6.84 -2.60
C ARG A 491 4.95 -6.99 -2.92
N TRP A 492 5.32 -7.06 -4.20
CA TRP A 492 6.71 -7.18 -4.61
C TRP A 492 7.41 -5.81 -4.68
N TRP A 493 6.66 -4.77 -5.06
CA TRP A 493 7.16 -3.41 -5.20
C TRP A 493 7.09 -2.60 -3.90
N ASN A 494 6.10 -2.86 -3.04
CA ASN A 494 5.88 -2.16 -1.78
C ASN A 494 6.60 -2.85 -0.60
N LEU A 495 7.88 -3.18 -0.75
CA LEU A 495 8.72 -3.74 0.31
C LEU A 495 9.71 -2.70 0.83
N ALA A 496 10.16 -2.87 2.07
CA ALA A 496 11.11 -1.94 2.69
C ALA A 496 12.42 -1.90 1.91
N GLY A 497 12.91 -0.68 1.66
CA GLY A 497 14.23 -0.46 1.08
C GLY A 497 15.36 -0.87 2.03
N TRP A 498 16.58 -0.94 1.51
CA TRP A 498 17.74 -1.35 2.30
C TRP A 498 18.02 -0.43 3.51
N HIS A 499 17.79 0.87 3.33
CA HIS A 499 17.94 1.86 4.39
C HIS A 499 16.92 1.68 5.53
N ASP A 500 15.67 1.35 5.19
CA ASP A 500 14.61 1.05 6.17
C ASP A 500 14.92 -0.24 6.93
N LEU A 501 15.35 -1.29 6.22
CA LEU A 501 15.78 -2.56 6.84
C LEU A 501 16.93 -2.38 7.83
N TRP A 502 17.87 -1.47 7.54
CA TRP A 502 18.95 -1.14 8.47
C TRP A 502 18.41 -0.45 9.74
N ARG A 503 17.46 0.48 9.60
CA ARG A 503 16.78 1.13 10.73
C ARG A 503 15.97 0.14 11.56
N TYR A 504 15.32 -0.84 10.93
CA TYR A 504 14.53 -1.89 11.58
C TYR A 504 15.38 -2.95 12.29
N ARG A 505 16.69 -3.01 12.03
CA ARG A 505 17.60 -3.97 12.69
C ARG A 505 17.63 -3.82 14.21
N ARG A 506 17.34 -2.63 14.74
CA ARG A 506 17.30 -2.36 16.19
C ARG A 506 15.95 -2.70 16.84
N LEU A 507 14.93 -3.09 16.06
CA LEU A 507 13.63 -3.52 16.57
C LEU A 507 13.64 -5.01 16.92
N ARG A 508 12.94 -5.38 18.00
CA ARG A 508 12.77 -6.80 18.37
C ARG A 508 11.64 -7.42 17.53
N ILE A 509 12.02 -7.97 16.38
CA ILE A 509 11.07 -8.47 15.37
C ILE A 509 10.20 -9.61 15.93
N ASP A 510 10.71 -10.39 16.87
CA ASP A 510 9.96 -11.52 17.48
C ASP A 510 8.78 -11.09 18.35
N LEU A 511 8.73 -9.82 18.75
CA LEU A 511 7.66 -9.23 19.55
C LEU A 511 6.59 -8.53 18.69
N LEU A 512 6.84 -8.40 17.38
CA LEU A 512 5.92 -7.77 16.42
C LEU A 512 4.73 -8.66 16.04
N GLY A 513 3.70 -8.07 15.45
CA GLY A 513 2.55 -8.79 14.89
C GLY A 513 2.94 -9.73 13.74
N ALA A 514 2.07 -10.67 13.40
CA ALA A 514 2.35 -11.67 12.36
C ALA A 514 2.61 -11.05 10.98
N GLU A 515 1.89 -9.99 10.62
CA GLU A 515 2.07 -9.29 9.33
C GLU A 515 3.39 -8.53 9.25
N GLU A 516 3.74 -7.78 10.29
CA GLU A 516 5.01 -7.05 10.41
C GLU A 516 6.22 -7.98 10.25
N ARG A 517 6.18 -9.17 10.86
CA ARG A 517 7.25 -10.18 10.71
C ARG A 517 7.38 -10.66 9.27
N ARG A 518 6.25 -10.99 8.61
CA ARG A 518 6.24 -11.45 7.22
C ARG A 518 6.80 -10.36 6.30
N PHE A 519 6.39 -9.12 6.50
CA PHE A 519 6.87 -7.96 5.74
C PHE A 519 8.40 -7.82 5.81
N VAL A 520 9.00 -7.89 7.00
CA VAL A 520 10.46 -7.76 7.15
C VAL A 520 11.20 -8.95 6.51
N LEU A 521 10.69 -10.18 6.68
CA LEU A 521 11.28 -11.37 6.07
C LEU A 521 11.26 -11.29 4.54
N TRP A 522 10.12 -10.93 3.95
CA TRP A 522 9.98 -10.76 2.51
C TRP A 522 10.83 -9.61 1.97
N SER A 523 10.93 -8.49 2.70
CA SER A 523 11.77 -7.36 2.32
C SER A 523 13.26 -7.75 2.28
N ARG A 524 13.73 -8.54 3.25
CA ARG A 524 15.11 -9.07 3.26
C ARG A 524 15.37 -10.03 2.09
N TRP A 525 14.44 -10.94 1.84
CA TRP A 525 14.56 -11.91 0.75
C TRP A 525 14.57 -11.22 -0.63
N SER A 526 13.68 -10.25 -0.85
CA SER A 526 13.64 -9.46 -2.08
C SER A 526 14.93 -8.66 -2.29
N GLY A 527 15.46 -8.04 -1.23
CA GLY A 527 16.74 -7.33 -1.29
C GLY A 527 17.91 -8.24 -1.71
N ALA A 528 17.96 -9.47 -1.19
CA ALA A 528 18.97 -10.45 -1.58
C ALA A 528 18.83 -10.88 -3.05
N MET A 529 17.60 -11.12 -3.53
CA MET A 529 17.35 -11.49 -4.92
C MET A 529 17.77 -10.39 -5.90
N LYS A 530 17.48 -9.12 -5.59
CA LYS A 530 17.91 -7.98 -6.41
C LYS A 530 19.44 -7.91 -6.52
N LEU A 531 20.16 -8.20 -5.44
CA LEU A 531 21.62 -8.24 -5.45
C LEU A 531 22.16 -9.39 -6.32
N VAL A 532 21.54 -10.58 -6.25
CA VAL A 532 21.92 -11.74 -7.09
C VAL A 532 21.72 -11.43 -8.57
N VAL A 533 20.58 -10.84 -8.96
CA VAL A 533 20.32 -10.44 -10.35
C VAL A 533 21.35 -9.41 -10.81
N LEU A 534 21.65 -8.41 -10.00
CA LEU A 534 22.63 -7.38 -10.32
C LEU A 534 24.03 -7.97 -10.52
N LEU A 535 24.47 -8.86 -9.62
CA LEU A 535 25.74 -9.58 -9.76
C LEU A 535 25.77 -10.48 -11.01
N GLY A 536 24.64 -11.12 -11.35
CA GLY A 536 24.50 -11.89 -12.59
C GLY A 536 24.68 -11.04 -13.84
N VAL A 537 24.07 -9.84 -13.88
CA VAL A 537 24.24 -8.89 -14.98
C VAL A 537 25.69 -8.43 -15.10
N PHE A 538 26.32 -8.02 -13.99
CA PHE A 538 27.73 -7.62 -13.99
C PHE A 538 28.67 -8.76 -14.44
N GLY A 539 28.41 -9.99 -14.02
CA GLY A 539 29.13 -11.17 -14.48
C GLY A 539 29.02 -11.38 -16.00
N SER A 540 27.81 -11.28 -16.54
CA SER A 540 27.55 -11.43 -17.98
C SER A 540 28.22 -10.34 -18.83
N VAL A 541 28.21 -9.09 -18.36
CA VAL A 541 28.89 -7.97 -19.04
C VAL A 541 30.39 -8.15 -18.97
N GLY A 542 30.95 -8.60 -17.83
CA GLY A 542 32.37 -8.88 -17.70
C GLY A 542 32.86 -9.97 -18.67
N GLU A 543 32.09 -11.03 -18.84
CA GLU A 543 32.37 -12.07 -19.85
C GLU A 543 32.26 -11.53 -21.29
N GLY A 544 31.29 -10.64 -21.54
CA GLY A 544 31.13 -9.95 -22.82
C GLY A 544 32.33 -9.08 -23.17
N VAL A 545 32.86 -8.30 -22.23
CA VAL A 545 34.06 -7.46 -22.41
C VAL A 545 35.27 -8.31 -22.74
N TRP A 546 35.48 -9.42 -22.02
CA TRP A 546 36.60 -10.32 -22.29
C TRP A 546 36.50 -10.95 -23.68
N TRP A 547 35.31 -11.40 -24.08
CA TRP A 547 35.08 -11.98 -25.40
C TRP A 547 35.26 -10.96 -26.53
N ALA A 548 34.76 -9.74 -26.38
CA ALA A 548 34.94 -8.67 -27.37
C ALA A 548 36.43 -8.34 -27.54
N SER A 549 37.17 -8.21 -26.43
CA SER A 549 38.62 -7.95 -26.47
C SER A 549 39.39 -9.08 -27.14
N ARG A 550 39.05 -10.35 -26.87
CA ARG A 550 39.70 -11.53 -27.49
C ARG A 550 39.50 -11.58 -29.01
N ASN A 551 38.34 -11.12 -29.50
CA ASN A 551 38.00 -11.15 -30.93
C ASN A 551 38.28 -9.82 -31.63
N ASN A 552 38.96 -8.87 -30.97
CA ASN A 552 39.26 -7.53 -31.49
C ASN A 552 37.99 -6.77 -31.96
N LEU A 553 36.89 -6.96 -31.24
CA LEU A 553 35.60 -6.30 -31.47
C LEU A 553 35.47 -5.05 -30.59
N PRO A 554 34.66 -4.05 -30.98
CA PRO A 554 34.50 -2.82 -30.18
C PRO A 554 33.72 -3.08 -28.87
N PHE A 555 33.82 -2.16 -27.90
CA PHE A 555 33.30 -2.37 -26.55
C PHE A 555 31.76 -2.54 -26.48
N ASP A 556 31.01 -1.97 -27.42
CA ASP A 556 29.57 -2.14 -27.53
C ASP A 556 29.15 -3.61 -27.74
N TYR A 557 30.04 -4.46 -28.24
CA TYR A 557 29.82 -5.91 -28.36
C TYR A 557 29.75 -6.62 -27.00
N ALA A 558 30.22 -6.00 -25.91
CA ALA A 558 30.12 -6.57 -24.56
C ALA A 558 28.68 -6.78 -24.11
N VAL A 559 27.76 -5.91 -24.54
CA VAL A 559 26.32 -6.08 -24.30
C VAL A 559 25.62 -6.84 -25.42
N GLN A 560 26.24 -6.94 -26.60
CA GLN A 560 25.66 -7.60 -27.76
C GLN A 560 25.75 -9.14 -27.68
N LYS A 561 26.83 -9.69 -27.12
CA LYS A 561 26.97 -11.14 -26.87
C LYS A 561 25.79 -11.73 -26.06
N PRO A 562 25.42 -11.19 -24.88
CA PRO A 562 24.26 -11.72 -24.15
C PRO A 562 22.95 -11.48 -24.91
N LEU A 563 22.79 -10.37 -25.63
CA LEU A 563 21.61 -10.14 -26.47
C LEU A 563 21.47 -11.21 -27.56
N TRP A 564 22.55 -11.56 -28.25
CA TRP A 564 22.55 -12.64 -29.24
C TRP A 564 22.27 -14.01 -28.63
N PHE A 565 22.76 -14.27 -27.42
CA PHE A 565 22.37 -15.48 -26.68
C PHE A 565 20.85 -15.52 -26.48
N PHE A 566 20.25 -14.44 -25.98
CA PHE A 566 18.80 -14.34 -25.83
C PHE A 566 18.04 -14.46 -27.16
N MET A 567 18.49 -13.78 -28.22
CA MET A 567 17.89 -13.87 -29.55
C MET A 567 17.95 -15.29 -30.10
N SER A 568 19.07 -16.01 -29.91
CA SER A 568 19.21 -17.39 -30.34
C SER A 568 18.27 -18.34 -29.59
N VAL A 569 18.00 -18.09 -28.30
CA VAL A 569 17.03 -18.86 -27.51
C VAL A 569 15.59 -18.53 -27.91
N ALA A 570 15.34 -17.29 -28.32
CA ALA A 570 14.03 -16.82 -28.76
C ALA A 570 13.73 -17.05 -30.25
N ASP A 571 14.66 -17.67 -30.99
CA ASP A 571 14.57 -17.89 -32.44
C ASP A 571 14.40 -16.59 -33.26
N GLN A 572 15.15 -15.55 -32.87
CA GLN A 572 15.10 -14.20 -33.45
C GLN A 572 16.45 -13.79 -34.06
N ALA A 573 17.06 -14.64 -34.90
CA ALA A 573 18.32 -14.29 -35.56
C ALA A 573 18.18 -13.04 -36.47
N PRO A 574 19.21 -12.18 -36.59
CA PRO A 574 19.21 -11.09 -37.55
C PRO A 574 19.40 -11.65 -38.98
N LEU A 575 18.30 -11.92 -39.66
CA LEU A 575 18.26 -12.46 -41.03
C LEU A 575 18.18 -11.33 -42.08
N PRO A 576 18.74 -11.53 -43.29
CA PRO A 576 18.71 -10.52 -44.34
C PRO A 576 17.31 -10.29 -44.90
N GLU A 577 17.00 -9.01 -45.16
CA GLU A 577 15.79 -8.61 -45.88
C GLU A 577 15.89 -9.01 -47.36
N MET A 578 14.80 -9.57 -47.91
CA MET A 578 14.76 -10.09 -49.27
C MET A 578 13.72 -9.34 -50.11
N VAL A 579 14.03 -9.13 -51.39
CA VAL A 579 13.15 -8.54 -52.42
C VAL A 579 12.82 -9.62 -53.44
N ASP A 580 11.54 -9.90 -53.66
CA ASP A 580 11.10 -10.86 -54.69
C ASP A 580 11.21 -10.24 -56.09
N ILE A 581 11.90 -10.94 -56.99
CA ILE A 581 12.20 -10.54 -58.37
C ILE A 581 11.43 -11.44 -59.32
N LEU A 582 10.64 -10.83 -60.21
CA LEU A 582 9.80 -11.54 -61.17
C LEU A 582 10.60 -12.04 -62.38
N PRO A 583 10.21 -13.18 -62.98
CA PRO A 583 10.82 -13.67 -64.22
C PRO A 583 10.72 -12.64 -65.35
N GLY A 584 11.68 -12.67 -66.27
CA GLY A 584 11.68 -11.78 -67.42
C GLY A 584 12.89 -11.96 -68.31
N SER A 585 12.94 -11.16 -69.38
CA SER A 585 14.04 -11.15 -70.33
C SER A 585 14.67 -9.76 -70.38
N PHE A 586 15.99 -9.71 -70.52
CA PHE A 586 16.74 -8.45 -70.64
C PHE A 586 18.01 -8.66 -71.48
N THR A 587 18.62 -7.55 -71.88
CA THR A 587 19.92 -7.56 -72.56
C THR A 587 21.04 -7.41 -71.54
N MET A 588 21.72 -8.52 -71.24
CA MET A 588 22.84 -8.61 -70.30
C MET A 588 24.15 -8.23 -70.98
N GLY A 589 25.07 -7.61 -70.23
CA GLY A 589 26.39 -7.21 -70.71
C GLY A 589 26.46 -5.74 -71.15
N CYS A 590 27.57 -5.34 -71.73
CA CYS A 590 27.84 -3.97 -72.17
C CYS A 590 27.38 -3.77 -73.61
N LEU A 591 26.43 -2.85 -73.81
CA LEU A 591 25.90 -2.44 -75.10
C LEU A 591 26.38 -1.03 -75.42
N ALA A 592 27.11 -0.89 -76.54
CA ALA A 592 27.57 0.40 -77.02
C ALA A 592 26.41 1.38 -77.21
N GLY A 593 26.58 2.63 -76.77
CA GLY A 593 25.58 3.67 -76.69
C GLY A 593 24.67 3.61 -75.45
N ARG A 594 24.43 2.43 -74.86
CA ARG A 594 23.67 2.26 -73.62
C ARG A 594 24.55 2.42 -72.38
N ASP A 595 25.65 1.68 -72.36
CA ASP A 595 26.54 1.55 -71.21
C ASP A 595 27.85 2.36 -71.36
N ASP A 596 27.98 3.16 -72.43
CA ASP A 596 29.10 4.07 -72.63
C ASP A 596 28.95 5.29 -71.72
N VAL A 597 29.89 5.47 -70.80
CA VAL A 597 29.97 6.62 -69.87
C VAL A 597 31.37 7.23 -69.95
N GLU A 598 31.54 8.43 -69.42
CA GLU A 598 32.85 9.08 -69.41
C GLU A 598 33.90 8.17 -68.74
N GLY A 599 34.96 7.83 -69.50
CA GLY A 599 36.05 6.97 -69.04
C GLY A 599 35.86 5.45 -69.19
N ALA A 600 34.69 4.96 -69.63
CA ALA A 600 34.45 3.51 -69.81
C ALA A 600 33.67 3.17 -71.09
N THR A 601 34.16 2.17 -71.83
CA THR A 601 33.56 1.66 -73.08
C THR A 601 33.42 0.14 -73.05
N CYS A 602 32.55 -0.40 -73.90
CA CYS A 602 32.31 -1.84 -73.95
C CYS A 602 33.51 -2.63 -74.51
N GLY A 603 33.89 -3.68 -73.79
CA GLY A 603 34.96 -4.59 -74.17
C GLY A 603 34.48 -5.77 -75.02
N LYS A 604 35.41 -6.66 -75.36
CA LYS A 604 35.09 -7.91 -76.07
C LYS A 604 34.61 -9.04 -75.13
N ASN A 605 34.84 -8.90 -73.83
CA ASN A 605 34.59 -9.96 -72.83
C ASN A 605 33.18 -9.89 -72.21
N ASP A 606 32.50 -8.77 -72.40
CA ASP A 606 31.24 -8.38 -71.79
C ASP A 606 30.20 -8.03 -72.86
N VAL A 607 30.29 -8.63 -74.05
CA VAL A 607 29.37 -8.34 -75.17
C VAL A 607 27.89 -8.52 -74.78
N ALA A 608 27.06 -7.55 -75.17
CA ALA A 608 25.62 -7.57 -74.94
C ALA A 608 24.94 -8.78 -75.62
N HIS A 609 24.10 -9.51 -74.88
CA HIS A 609 23.36 -10.66 -75.38
C HIS A 609 22.00 -10.84 -74.66
N PRO A 610 20.99 -11.47 -75.28
CA PRO A 610 19.69 -11.67 -74.64
C PRO A 610 19.73 -12.77 -73.57
N VAL A 611 19.18 -12.48 -72.40
CA VAL A 611 19.04 -13.46 -71.30
C VAL A 611 17.58 -13.52 -70.87
N THR A 612 17.07 -14.74 -70.64
CA THR A 612 15.75 -14.97 -70.05
C THR A 612 15.87 -15.71 -68.73
N LEU A 613 15.39 -15.09 -67.65
CA LEU A 613 15.23 -15.73 -66.34
C LEU A 613 13.78 -16.21 -66.22
N SER A 614 13.58 -17.52 -66.23
CA SER A 614 12.26 -18.12 -66.35
C SER A 614 11.58 -18.45 -65.02
N ARG A 615 12.28 -18.26 -63.91
CA ARG A 615 11.78 -18.52 -62.55
C ARG A 615 11.94 -17.27 -61.67
N PRO A 616 11.00 -17.02 -60.74
CA PRO A 616 11.17 -15.97 -59.75
C PRO A 616 12.27 -16.38 -58.77
N PHE A 617 12.95 -15.39 -58.22
CA PHE A 617 13.93 -15.53 -57.16
C PHE A 617 13.81 -14.35 -56.21
N ALA A 618 14.34 -14.44 -55.00
CA ALA A 618 14.48 -13.27 -54.13
C ALA A 618 15.94 -12.89 -54.00
N LEU A 619 16.24 -11.60 -53.99
CA LEU A 619 17.60 -11.08 -53.81
C LEU A 619 17.65 -10.23 -52.54
N GLY A 620 18.77 -10.30 -51.82
CA GLY A 620 19.00 -9.47 -50.64
C GLY A 620 18.78 -8.01 -50.98
N ARG A 621 17.89 -7.36 -50.23
CA ARG A 621 17.58 -5.93 -50.35
C ARG A 621 18.85 -5.09 -50.28
N TYR A 622 19.76 -5.54 -49.42
CA TYR A 622 21.03 -4.95 -49.07
C TYR A 622 22.16 -5.96 -49.31
N GLU A 623 23.39 -5.45 -49.38
CA GLU A 623 24.59 -6.24 -49.12
C GLU A 623 24.52 -6.82 -47.69
N ILE A 624 25.09 -8.01 -47.45
CA ILE A 624 25.13 -8.59 -46.10
C ILE A 624 25.91 -7.64 -45.18
N THR A 625 25.31 -7.27 -44.06
CA THR A 625 25.88 -6.35 -43.09
C THR A 625 26.83 -7.03 -42.12
N PHE A 626 27.71 -6.26 -41.47
CA PHE A 626 28.50 -6.76 -40.35
C PHE A 626 27.61 -7.30 -39.22
N ARG A 627 26.44 -6.71 -38.94
CA ARG A 627 25.52 -7.21 -37.91
C ARG A 627 25.08 -8.65 -38.19
N GLU A 628 24.72 -8.95 -39.43
CA GLU A 628 24.25 -10.28 -39.86
C GLU A 628 25.40 -11.28 -39.92
N TYR A 629 26.56 -10.86 -40.45
CA TYR A 629 27.74 -11.71 -40.56
C TYR A 629 28.39 -12.01 -39.20
N ASP A 630 28.46 -11.02 -38.30
CA ASP A 630 29.05 -11.20 -36.97
C ASP A 630 28.18 -12.12 -36.09
N TYR A 631 26.85 -12.09 -36.26
CA TYR A 631 25.98 -13.08 -35.62
C TYR A 631 26.28 -14.51 -36.12
N TYR A 632 26.47 -14.68 -37.43
CA TYR A 632 26.90 -15.96 -38.01
C TYR A 632 28.21 -16.44 -37.39
N VAL A 633 29.25 -15.60 -37.35
CA VAL A 633 30.55 -15.96 -36.77
C VAL A 633 30.40 -16.31 -35.29
N TRP A 634 29.63 -15.53 -34.52
CA TRP A 634 29.36 -15.80 -33.11
C TRP A 634 28.68 -17.16 -32.90
N GLU A 635 27.67 -17.48 -33.71
CA GLU A 635 26.95 -18.74 -33.60
C GLU A 635 27.84 -19.93 -33.96
N GLN A 636 28.64 -19.81 -35.03
CA GLN A 636 29.59 -20.84 -35.44
C GLN A 636 30.68 -21.07 -34.37
N GLN A 637 31.24 -20.00 -33.79
CA GLN A 637 32.18 -20.10 -32.68
C GLN A 637 31.55 -20.77 -31.45
N ARG A 638 30.27 -20.48 -31.16
CA ARG A 638 29.51 -21.17 -30.09
C ARG A 638 29.35 -22.66 -30.36
N GLN A 639 29.25 -23.06 -31.63
CA GLN A 639 29.19 -24.46 -32.07
C GLN A 639 30.58 -25.12 -32.19
N GLY A 640 31.64 -24.42 -31.78
CA GLY A 640 33.01 -24.94 -31.76
C GLY A 640 33.77 -24.83 -33.09
N GLN A 641 33.27 -24.06 -34.05
CA GLN A 641 33.98 -23.77 -35.29
C GLN A 641 35.01 -22.65 -35.09
N GLU A 642 36.19 -22.79 -35.69
CA GLU A 642 37.24 -21.78 -35.66
C GLU A 642 37.09 -20.84 -36.87
N ILE A 643 36.22 -19.83 -36.71
CA ILE A 643 35.98 -18.77 -37.70
C ILE A 643 36.33 -17.42 -37.06
N GLU A 644 37.05 -16.58 -37.79
CA GLU A 644 37.44 -15.25 -37.34
C GLU A 644 36.43 -14.18 -37.80
N TYR A 645 36.31 -13.10 -37.03
CA TYR A 645 35.54 -11.93 -37.45
C TYR A 645 36.31 -11.17 -38.53
N PRO A 646 35.69 -10.85 -39.67
CA PRO A 646 36.38 -10.11 -40.71
C PRO A 646 36.75 -8.71 -40.19
N PRO A 647 37.93 -8.19 -40.52
CA PRO A 647 38.35 -6.85 -40.09
C PRO A 647 37.47 -5.79 -40.76
N ASP A 648 37.06 -4.76 -40.01
CA ASP A 648 36.22 -3.64 -40.48
C ASP A 648 37.04 -2.44 -40.97
N GLY A 649 38.37 -2.55 -40.98
CA GLY A 649 39.28 -1.45 -41.32
C GLY A 649 39.24 -0.28 -40.33
N GLY A 650 38.63 -0.43 -39.15
CA GLY A 650 38.36 0.65 -38.21
C GLY A 650 37.27 1.62 -38.69
N TRP A 651 36.45 1.22 -39.67
CA TRP A 651 35.38 2.06 -40.21
C TRP A 651 34.06 1.91 -39.45
N GLY A 652 33.98 0.97 -38.51
CA GLY A 652 32.77 0.65 -37.77
C GLY A 652 31.99 -0.49 -38.44
N ARG A 653 31.28 -1.24 -37.60
CA ARG A 653 30.53 -2.45 -37.96
C ARG A 653 29.02 -2.16 -38.07
N ALA A 654 28.18 -3.08 -37.60
CA ALA A 654 26.72 -2.98 -37.59
C ALA A 654 26.10 -2.94 -39.00
N ASP A 655 25.47 -1.83 -39.41
CA ASP A 655 24.69 -1.73 -40.66
C ASP A 655 25.54 -1.46 -41.91
N ARG A 656 26.87 -1.42 -41.79
CA ARG A 656 27.79 -1.39 -42.94
C ARG A 656 27.89 -2.77 -43.59
N PRO A 657 28.11 -2.86 -44.92
CA PRO A 657 28.33 -4.14 -45.58
C PRO A 657 29.57 -4.81 -44.99
N VAL A 658 29.50 -6.13 -44.83
CA VAL A 658 30.67 -6.93 -44.47
C VAL A 658 31.68 -6.86 -45.61
N ILE A 659 32.93 -6.59 -45.25
CA ILE A 659 34.07 -6.48 -46.16
C ILE A 659 35.16 -7.44 -45.76
N ASN A 660 36.19 -7.60 -46.59
CA ASN A 660 37.26 -8.56 -46.37
C ASN A 660 36.73 -10.01 -46.25
N VAL A 661 35.74 -10.35 -47.08
CA VAL A 661 35.20 -11.71 -47.19
C VAL A 661 35.47 -12.30 -48.57
N SER A 662 35.90 -13.55 -48.59
CA SER A 662 36.16 -14.32 -49.80
C SER A 662 34.89 -14.97 -50.34
N TRP A 663 34.97 -15.46 -51.59
CA TRP A 663 33.85 -16.19 -52.20
C TRP A 663 33.52 -17.46 -51.40
N HIS A 664 34.53 -18.14 -50.84
CA HIS A 664 34.34 -19.33 -50.01
C HIS A 664 33.57 -19.03 -48.72
N GLU A 665 33.90 -17.91 -48.06
CA GLU A 665 33.23 -17.46 -46.84
C GLU A 665 31.80 -16.98 -47.11
N ALA A 666 31.59 -16.23 -48.19
CA ALA A 666 30.26 -15.81 -48.63
C ALA A 666 29.36 -17.04 -48.91
N ARG A 667 29.90 -18.07 -49.57
CA ARG A 667 29.19 -19.32 -49.80
C ARG A 667 28.91 -20.09 -48.51
N ALA A 668 29.87 -20.16 -47.58
CA ALA A 668 29.67 -20.78 -46.27
C ALA A 668 28.54 -20.09 -45.47
N TYR A 669 28.50 -18.75 -45.49
CA TYR A 669 27.42 -17.98 -44.90
C TYR A 669 26.05 -18.34 -45.51
N THR A 670 25.95 -18.45 -46.85
CA THR A 670 24.67 -18.82 -47.49
C THR A 670 24.21 -20.24 -47.15
N GLN A 671 25.16 -21.18 -46.95
CA GLN A 671 24.86 -22.54 -46.52
C GLN A 671 24.34 -22.57 -45.09
N TRP A 672 24.99 -21.82 -44.18
CA TRP A 672 24.51 -21.65 -42.82
C TRP A 672 23.11 -21.02 -42.80
N LEU A 673 22.90 -19.94 -43.54
CA LEU A 673 21.60 -19.26 -43.61
C LEU A 673 20.50 -20.21 -44.11
N SER A 674 20.84 -21.10 -45.05
CA SER A 674 19.91 -22.14 -45.52
C SER A 674 19.54 -23.14 -44.43
N GLN A 675 20.52 -23.57 -43.64
CA GLN A 675 20.29 -24.50 -42.52
C GLN A 675 19.46 -23.86 -41.42
N GLN A 676 19.72 -22.59 -41.10
CA GLN A 676 19.00 -21.86 -40.05
C GLN A 676 17.54 -21.58 -40.42
N THR A 677 17.27 -21.24 -41.68
CA THR A 677 15.92 -20.84 -42.11
C THR A 677 15.11 -21.97 -42.73
N GLY A 678 15.76 -23.09 -43.09
CA GLY A 678 15.16 -24.15 -43.89
C GLY A 678 14.87 -23.76 -45.35
N GLN A 679 15.36 -22.60 -45.82
CA GLN A 679 15.16 -22.11 -47.19
C GLN A 679 16.45 -22.21 -48.02
N ALA A 680 16.33 -22.26 -49.34
CA ALA A 680 17.47 -22.42 -50.23
C ALA A 680 18.18 -21.08 -50.54
N TYR A 681 19.05 -20.63 -49.63
CA TYR A 681 19.92 -19.47 -49.83
C TYR A 681 21.23 -19.85 -50.57
N ARG A 682 21.68 -18.97 -51.45
CA ARG A 682 22.92 -19.10 -52.24
C ARG A 682 23.44 -17.73 -52.67
N LEU A 683 24.60 -17.68 -53.32
CA LEU A 683 24.98 -16.49 -54.08
C LEU A 683 24.09 -16.36 -55.33
N PRO A 684 23.76 -15.13 -55.76
CA PRO A 684 23.07 -14.92 -57.03
C PRO A 684 23.92 -15.43 -58.19
N THR A 685 23.29 -15.83 -59.28
CA THR A 685 24.01 -15.93 -60.56
C THR A 685 24.34 -14.52 -61.04
N GLU A 686 25.34 -14.41 -61.91
CA GLU A 686 25.71 -13.13 -62.50
C GLU A 686 24.55 -12.49 -63.29
N ALA A 687 23.77 -13.33 -63.97
CA ALA A 687 22.60 -12.90 -64.72
C ALA A 687 21.47 -12.40 -63.82
N GLU A 688 21.17 -13.12 -62.73
CA GLU A 688 20.22 -12.67 -61.71
C GLU A 688 20.63 -11.33 -61.10
N TRP A 689 21.92 -11.18 -60.82
CA TRP A 689 22.47 -9.94 -60.27
C TRP A 689 22.31 -8.77 -61.24
N GLU A 690 22.69 -8.92 -62.52
CA GLU A 690 22.57 -7.81 -63.49
C GLU A 690 21.11 -7.44 -63.76
N TYR A 691 20.25 -8.45 -63.91
CA TYR A 691 18.82 -8.26 -64.12
C TYR A 691 18.21 -7.44 -62.98
N ALA A 692 18.54 -7.82 -61.74
CA ALA A 692 18.10 -7.16 -60.54
C ALA A 692 18.70 -5.74 -60.39
N ALA A 693 19.97 -5.54 -60.74
CA ALA A 693 20.63 -4.24 -60.69
C ALA A 693 20.03 -3.25 -61.71
N ARG A 694 19.67 -3.71 -62.92
CA ARG A 694 19.02 -2.91 -63.96
C ARG A 694 17.55 -2.61 -63.64
N ALA A 695 16.85 -3.52 -62.94
CA ALA A 695 15.47 -3.32 -62.49
C ALA A 695 14.51 -2.79 -63.56
N GLY A 696 14.62 -3.31 -64.77
CA GLY A 696 13.79 -2.94 -65.93
C GLY A 696 14.27 -1.74 -66.73
N THR A 697 15.38 -1.09 -66.36
CA THR A 697 15.95 0.01 -67.16
C THR A 697 16.95 -0.49 -68.19
N ASP A 698 17.06 0.25 -69.30
CA ASP A 698 18.01 0.00 -70.37
C ASP A 698 19.05 1.13 -70.45
N THR A 699 19.76 1.34 -69.33
CA THR A 699 20.74 2.42 -69.11
C THR A 699 21.96 1.91 -68.34
N ALA A 700 23.07 2.68 -68.35
CA ALA A 700 24.32 2.30 -67.67
C ALA A 700 24.16 2.11 -66.14
N TYR A 701 23.35 2.95 -65.51
CA TYR A 701 22.88 2.84 -64.13
C TYR A 701 21.36 2.77 -64.11
N TRP A 702 20.74 2.24 -63.04
CA TRP A 702 19.27 2.17 -62.96
C TRP A 702 18.59 3.55 -63.01
N TRP A 703 19.32 4.63 -62.71
CA TRP A 703 18.78 5.99 -62.75
C TRP A 703 19.07 6.76 -64.05
N GLY A 704 19.86 6.22 -64.97
CA GLY A 704 20.24 6.92 -66.20
C GLY A 704 21.64 6.59 -66.69
N LYS A 705 22.16 7.42 -67.60
CA LYS A 705 23.50 7.28 -68.17
C LYS A 705 24.57 8.05 -67.40
N ASP A 706 24.19 9.18 -66.82
CA ASP A 706 25.12 10.03 -66.08
C ASP A 706 25.29 9.53 -64.65
N PHE A 707 26.53 9.55 -64.17
CA PHE A 707 26.84 9.20 -62.79
C PHE A 707 26.22 10.21 -61.82
N ALA A 708 25.63 9.70 -60.73
CA ALA A 708 24.99 10.50 -59.70
C ALA A 708 25.55 10.12 -58.32
N GLN A 709 26.38 11.00 -57.74
CA GLN A 709 27.10 10.73 -56.50
C GLN A 709 26.17 10.53 -55.29
N ASP A 710 24.95 11.07 -55.33
CA ASP A 710 23.91 10.90 -54.31
C ASP A 710 23.20 9.53 -54.39
N LYS A 711 23.34 8.80 -55.50
CA LYS A 711 22.67 7.50 -55.73
C LYS A 711 23.58 6.30 -55.55
N ALA A 712 24.90 6.49 -55.63
CA ALA A 712 25.88 5.42 -55.46
C ALA A 712 27.15 5.91 -54.75
N ASN A 713 27.72 5.06 -53.90
CA ASN A 713 29.01 5.32 -53.27
C ASN A 713 30.11 4.69 -54.13
N CYS A 714 30.60 5.38 -55.17
CA CYS A 714 31.66 4.86 -56.05
C CYS A 714 33.03 5.52 -55.83
N THR A 715 33.04 6.83 -55.57
CA THR A 715 34.26 7.64 -55.43
C THR A 715 34.46 8.14 -53.99
N GLY A 716 34.04 7.34 -53.02
CA GLY A 716 34.19 7.60 -51.59
C GLY A 716 35.57 7.19 -51.05
N SER A 717 35.69 7.17 -49.72
CA SER A 717 36.91 6.76 -49.01
C SER A 717 36.74 5.50 -48.15
N ARG A 718 35.51 5.00 -48.03
CA ARG A 718 35.10 3.80 -47.28
C ARG A 718 33.64 3.46 -47.59
N THR A 719 33.20 2.29 -47.14
CA THR A 719 31.79 1.88 -47.20
C THR A 719 30.88 2.80 -46.39
N THR A 720 29.60 2.85 -46.75
CA THR A 720 28.50 3.49 -46.02
C THR A 720 27.50 2.43 -45.54
N PRO A 721 26.64 2.71 -44.55
CA PRO A 721 25.54 1.82 -44.20
C PRO A 721 24.66 1.49 -45.42
N VAL A 722 24.22 0.24 -45.55
CA VAL A 722 23.56 -0.33 -46.76
C VAL A 722 22.20 0.28 -47.15
N ARG A 723 21.73 1.30 -46.45
CA ARG A 723 20.44 1.99 -46.66
C ARG A 723 20.58 3.50 -46.76
N ASP A 724 21.81 3.96 -46.95
CA ASP A 724 22.14 5.39 -46.99
C ASP A 724 21.69 6.04 -48.31
N ARG A 725 21.58 5.25 -49.39
CA ARG A 725 21.26 5.70 -50.75
C ARG A 725 19.93 5.16 -51.26
N HIS A 726 19.38 5.81 -52.29
CA HIS A 726 18.10 5.43 -52.89
C HIS A 726 18.14 4.03 -53.51
N PRO A 727 17.06 3.24 -53.36
CA PRO A 727 16.96 1.96 -54.03
C PRO A 727 16.67 2.13 -55.52
N ASN A 728 16.99 1.10 -56.29
CA ASN A 728 16.52 0.97 -57.67
C ASN A 728 14.99 0.74 -57.73
N PRO A 729 14.36 0.76 -58.92
CA PRO A 729 12.91 0.61 -59.07
C PRO A 729 12.28 -0.64 -58.44
N TRP A 730 13.09 -1.68 -58.15
CA TRP A 730 12.63 -2.91 -57.50
C TRP A 730 12.89 -2.93 -56.00
N GLY A 731 13.50 -1.89 -55.43
CA GLY A 731 13.73 -1.79 -53.98
C GLY A 731 15.10 -2.27 -53.51
N LEU A 732 16.02 -2.61 -54.42
CA LEU A 732 17.39 -3.03 -54.08
C LEU A 732 18.29 -1.81 -53.91
N HIS A 733 19.07 -1.81 -52.84
CA HIS A 733 20.04 -0.76 -52.53
C HIS A 733 21.46 -1.19 -52.93
N ASP A 734 22.30 -0.18 -53.20
CA ASP A 734 23.74 -0.32 -53.40
C ASP A 734 24.15 -1.35 -54.46
N THR A 735 23.30 -1.60 -55.47
CA THR A 735 23.70 -2.41 -56.64
C THR A 735 24.69 -1.67 -57.56
N ALA A 736 25.07 -0.44 -57.20
CA ALA A 736 26.12 0.34 -57.82
C ALA A 736 26.93 1.03 -56.71
N GLY A 737 28.21 0.68 -56.60
CA GLY A 737 29.11 1.17 -55.55
C GLY A 737 28.97 0.45 -54.21
N ASN A 738 29.43 1.10 -53.15
CA ASN A 738 29.62 0.59 -51.80
C ASN A 738 30.61 -0.59 -51.72
N VAL A 739 30.23 -1.82 -52.07
CA VAL A 739 31.18 -2.94 -52.21
C VAL A 739 30.94 -3.75 -53.49
N CYS A 740 32.02 -4.27 -54.05
CA CYS A 740 31.94 -5.28 -55.10
C CYS A 740 31.35 -6.56 -54.51
N GLU A 741 30.42 -7.20 -55.22
CA GLU A 741 29.68 -8.32 -54.69
C GLU A 741 30.03 -9.64 -55.38
N TRP A 742 30.35 -10.66 -54.58
CA TRP A 742 30.53 -12.02 -55.08
C TRP A 742 29.23 -12.60 -55.64
N VAL A 743 29.33 -13.21 -56.83
CA VAL A 743 28.26 -14.02 -57.43
C VAL A 743 28.75 -15.47 -57.61
N GLU A 744 27.85 -16.40 -57.93
CA GLU A 744 28.18 -17.84 -58.03
C GLU A 744 29.10 -18.13 -59.24
N ASP A 745 28.92 -17.42 -60.34
CA ASP A 745 29.51 -17.71 -61.65
C ASP A 745 31.05 -17.62 -61.68
N ARG A 746 31.64 -18.45 -62.56
CA ARG A 746 33.05 -18.33 -62.94
C ARG A 746 33.21 -17.23 -64.00
N TYR A 747 34.31 -16.49 -63.94
CA TYR A 747 34.59 -15.42 -64.88
C TYR A 747 35.06 -15.99 -66.23
N ALA A 748 34.25 -15.80 -67.27
CA ALA A 748 34.64 -16.03 -68.66
C ALA A 748 33.96 -15.02 -69.59
N ARG A 749 34.41 -14.99 -70.85
CA ARG A 749 33.86 -14.14 -71.92
C ARG A 749 32.43 -14.55 -72.27
N TYR A 750 31.53 -13.57 -72.46
CA TYR A 750 30.17 -13.82 -72.94
C TYR A 750 30.14 -14.29 -74.41
N SER A 751 29.18 -15.17 -74.74
CA SER A 751 28.72 -15.40 -76.11
C SER A 751 27.67 -14.35 -76.49
N ALA A 752 27.51 -14.05 -77.77
CA ALA A 752 26.42 -13.21 -78.27
C ALA A 752 25.08 -13.96 -78.37
N ASP A 753 25.08 -15.28 -78.15
CA ASP A 753 23.89 -16.13 -78.28
C ASP A 753 22.88 -15.88 -77.14
N PRO A 754 21.56 -15.96 -77.43
CA PRO A 754 20.54 -15.95 -76.40
C PRO A 754 20.66 -17.13 -75.44
N VAL A 755 20.57 -16.88 -74.14
CA VAL A 755 20.61 -17.91 -73.09
C VAL A 755 19.40 -17.84 -72.16
N ARG A 756 19.04 -18.99 -71.57
CA ARG A 756 17.94 -19.10 -70.62
C ARG A 756 18.45 -19.68 -69.30
N ASP A 757 18.16 -19.01 -68.20
CA ASP A 757 18.59 -19.36 -66.83
C ASP A 757 20.09 -19.74 -66.74
N PRO A 758 21.02 -18.88 -67.22
CA PRO A 758 22.44 -19.21 -67.23
C PRO A 758 23.01 -19.33 -65.81
N SER A 759 23.81 -20.37 -65.57
CA SER A 759 24.52 -20.62 -64.31
C SER A 759 26.03 -20.35 -64.39
N GLY A 760 26.45 -19.68 -65.46
CA GLY A 760 27.86 -19.44 -65.78
C GLY A 760 28.57 -20.64 -66.43
N PRO A 761 29.83 -20.46 -66.83
CA PRO A 761 30.64 -21.49 -67.48
C PRO A 761 31.18 -22.51 -66.46
N ASP A 762 31.38 -23.76 -66.90
CA ASP A 762 31.98 -24.82 -66.08
C ASP A 762 33.50 -24.62 -65.87
N GLU A 763 34.15 -23.92 -66.81
CA GLU A 763 35.58 -23.65 -66.84
C GLU A 763 35.90 -22.20 -66.41
N GLY A 764 37.04 -22.01 -65.74
CA GLY A 764 37.51 -20.70 -65.27
C GLY A 764 38.04 -20.74 -63.84
N VAL A 765 39.19 -20.10 -63.58
CA VAL A 765 39.85 -20.12 -62.26
C VAL A 765 39.29 -19.04 -61.32
N SER A 766 38.84 -17.92 -61.88
CA SER A 766 38.30 -16.77 -61.14
C SER A 766 36.78 -16.81 -61.02
N ARG A 767 36.24 -16.19 -59.97
CA ARG A 767 34.82 -15.90 -59.74
C ARG A 767 34.49 -14.47 -60.14
N VAL A 768 33.23 -14.22 -60.46
CA VAL A 768 32.76 -12.89 -60.86
C VAL A 768 32.46 -12.02 -59.64
N LEU A 769 32.81 -10.73 -59.77
CA LEU A 769 32.42 -9.62 -58.89
C LEU A 769 31.62 -8.58 -59.67
N ARG A 770 30.59 -8.00 -59.04
CA ARG A 770 29.67 -7.03 -59.67
C ARG A 770 29.45 -5.78 -58.81
N GLY A 771 28.90 -4.73 -59.40
CA GLY A 771 28.46 -3.51 -58.70
C GLY A 771 29.49 -2.39 -58.57
N GLY A 772 30.79 -2.71 -58.62
CA GLY A 772 31.82 -1.74 -58.26
C GLY A 772 31.83 -1.48 -56.75
N SER A 773 32.65 -0.56 -56.27
CA SER A 773 32.81 -0.31 -54.83
C SER A 773 33.00 1.16 -54.52
N TRP A 774 33.09 1.49 -53.22
CA TRP A 774 33.35 2.83 -52.70
C TRP A 774 34.60 3.52 -53.24
N GLY A 775 35.58 2.80 -53.80
CA GLY A 775 36.86 3.36 -54.26
C GLY A 775 37.12 3.20 -55.76
N ASN A 776 36.09 2.89 -56.55
CA ASN A 776 36.19 2.68 -58.00
C ASN A 776 35.86 3.96 -58.79
N ASP A 777 36.30 4.00 -60.05
CA ASP A 777 35.80 5.03 -60.96
C ASP A 777 34.32 4.78 -61.29
N PRO A 778 33.50 5.83 -61.53
CA PRO A 778 32.09 5.66 -61.86
C PRO A 778 31.82 4.62 -62.97
N GLY A 779 32.69 4.57 -63.98
CA GLY A 779 32.61 3.60 -65.08
C GLY A 779 32.65 2.13 -64.64
N ASP A 780 33.21 1.83 -63.48
CA ASP A 780 33.27 0.48 -62.91
C ASP A 780 32.06 0.15 -62.01
N CYS A 781 31.18 1.12 -61.76
CA CYS A 781 29.93 0.94 -61.02
C CYS A 781 28.70 0.73 -61.91
N ARG A 782 28.89 0.66 -63.23
CA ARG A 782 27.79 0.41 -64.18
C ARG A 782 27.21 -0.98 -63.97
N ALA A 783 25.92 -1.15 -64.26
CA ALA A 783 25.27 -2.46 -64.19
C ALA A 783 25.96 -3.52 -65.07
N ALA A 784 26.53 -3.13 -66.21
CA ALA A 784 27.28 -4.02 -67.10
C ALA A 784 28.69 -4.39 -66.61
N TYR A 785 29.27 -3.63 -65.68
CA TYR A 785 30.67 -3.81 -65.29
C TYR A 785 30.87 -5.09 -64.48
N ARG A 786 31.91 -5.84 -64.84
CA ARG A 786 32.21 -7.15 -64.26
C ARG A 786 33.71 -7.33 -64.09
N LEU A 787 34.10 -7.84 -62.93
CA LEU A 787 35.49 -8.10 -62.58
C LEU A 787 35.68 -9.58 -62.24
N GLY A 788 36.84 -10.14 -62.59
CA GLY A 788 37.23 -11.50 -62.23
C GLY A 788 38.21 -11.50 -61.05
N GLY A 789 37.87 -12.16 -59.96
CA GLY A 789 38.75 -12.32 -58.79
C GLY A 789 38.99 -13.78 -58.44
N ALA A 790 40.16 -14.11 -57.86
CA ALA A 790 40.38 -15.45 -57.32
C ALA A 790 39.37 -15.74 -56.19
N PRO A 791 38.87 -16.97 -56.02
CA PRO A 791 37.83 -17.26 -55.03
C PRO A 791 38.26 -17.04 -53.56
N GLY A 792 39.57 -17.07 -53.26
CA GLY A 792 40.12 -16.72 -51.95
C GLY A 792 40.42 -15.22 -51.76
N TYR A 793 40.16 -14.39 -52.77
CA TYR A 793 40.40 -12.95 -52.72
C TYR A 793 39.43 -12.28 -51.73
N HIS A 794 39.95 -11.44 -50.83
CA HIS A 794 39.16 -10.73 -49.83
C HIS A 794 39.80 -9.38 -49.57
N LEU A 795 39.10 -8.29 -49.88
CA LEU A 795 39.59 -6.93 -49.69
C LEU A 795 38.52 -6.03 -49.08
N SER A 796 38.93 -4.86 -48.62
CA SER A 796 38.09 -3.89 -47.91
C SER A 796 36.99 -3.25 -48.77
N TYR A 797 36.94 -3.60 -50.05
CA TYR A 797 35.92 -3.17 -51.00
C TYR A 797 35.10 -4.34 -51.57
N VAL A 798 35.29 -5.56 -51.07
CA VAL A 798 34.61 -6.77 -51.53
C VAL A 798 33.70 -7.32 -50.43
N GLY A 799 32.43 -7.50 -50.75
CA GLY A 799 31.40 -8.15 -49.94
C GLY A 799 30.53 -9.06 -50.79
N PHE A 800 29.26 -9.20 -50.40
CA PHE A 800 28.28 -10.01 -51.15
C PHE A 800 26.85 -9.70 -50.70
N ARG A 801 25.88 -10.12 -51.52
CA ARG A 801 24.48 -10.26 -51.11
C ARG A 801 23.99 -11.68 -51.38
N VAL A 802 22.90 -12.05 -50.72
CA VAL A 802 22.33 -13.40 -50.83
C VAL A 802 21.17 -13.46 -51.82
N CYS A 803 20.97 -14.61 -52.43
CA CYS A 803 19.84 -14.95 -53.27
C CYS A 803 19.09 -16.14 -52.65
N ARG A 804 17.77 -16.14 -52.76
CA ARG A 804 16.90 -17.27 -52.39
C ARG A 804 16.20 -17.77 -53.65
N GLY A 805 16.54 -18.98 -54.07
CA GLY A 805 16.04 -19.59 -55.30
C GLY A 805 14.67 -20.26 -55.16
N ALA A 806 14.05 -20.55 -56.31
CA ALA A 806 12.80 -21.32 -56.39
C ALA A 806 12.97 -22.80 -55.96
N PRO A 807 11.92 -23.45 -55.40
CA PRO A 807 10.56 -22.92 -55.28
C PRO A 807 10.44 -21.87 -54.16
N ILE A 808 9.98 -20.68 -54.55
CA ILE A 808 9.38 -19.73 -53.61
C ILE A 808 8.01 -20.34 -53.35
N GLU A 809 7.90 -21.26 -52.37
CA GLU A 809 6.59 -21.61 -51.88
C GLU A 809 5.93 -20.30 -51.41
N PRO A 810 4.72 -19.96 -51.87
CA PRO A 810 3.99 -18.87 -51.25
C PRO A 810 3.87 -19.25 -49.78
N LEU A 811 4.43 -18.40 -48.91
CA LEU A 811 4.15 -18.44 -47.49
C LEU A 811 2.67 -18.77 -47.34
N ARG A 812 2.35 -19.91 -46.73
CA ARG A 812 1.00 -20.15 -46.24
C ARG A 812 0.72 -18.99 -45.31
N ALA A 813 0.00 -18.00 -45.81
CA ALA A 813 -0.62 -17.00 -44.98
C ALA A 813 -1.46 -17.77 -43.97
N ALA A 814 -0.96 -17.91 -42.75
CA ALA A 814 -1.86 -18.05 -41.62
C ALA A 814 -2.72 -16.78 -41.68
N PRO A 815 -4.06 -16.90 -41.74
CA PRO A 815 -4.90 -15.72 -41.63
C PRO A 815 -4.50 -15.00 -40.34
N LEU A 816 -4.27 -13.69 -40.45
CA LEU A 816 -4.17 -12.79 -39.32
C LEU A 816 -5.32 -13.12 -38.38
N ALA A 817 -4.98 -13.71 -37.22
CA ALA A 817 -5.89 -13.73 -36.10
C ALA A 817 -6.12 -12.25 -35.73
N THR A 818 -7.29 -11.75 -36.09
CA THR A 818 -7.84 -10.56 -35.48
C THR A 818 -8.02 -10.83 -34.00
N GLU A 819 -7.02 -10.53 -33.19
CA GLU A 819 -7.24 -10.14 -31.80
C GLU A 819 -7.03 -8.64 -31.69
N THR A 820 -8.15 -7.95 -31.90
CA THR A 820 -8.41 -6.69 -31.21
C THR A 820 -8.57 -7.00 -29.74
N LEU A 821 -7.82 -6.33 -28.87
CA LEU A 821 -8.21 -6.01 -27.49
C LEU A 821 -7.43 -4.73 -27.06
N PRO A 822 -7.94 -3.95 -26.09
CA PRO A 822 -8.28 -2.54 -26.25
C PRO A 822 -7.23 -1.58 -25.68
N ARG A 823 -7.41 -0.30 -26.01
CA ARG A 823 -6.62 0.86 -25.55
C ARG A 823 -6.49 0.95 -24.03
#